data_AF-A0A1V5GLI9-F1
#
_entry.id   AF-A0A1V5GLI9-F1
#
_cell.length_a   1.000
_cell.length_b   1.000
_cell.length_c   1.000
_cell.angle_alpha   90.00
_cell.angle_beta   90.00
_cell.angle_gamma   90.00
#
_symmetry.space_group_name_H-M   'P 1'
#
loop_
_entity.id
_entity.type
_entity.pdbx_description
1 polymer ?
#
loop_
_entity_poly.entity_id
_entity_poly.type
_entity_poly.pdbx_seq_one_letter_code
_entity_poly.pdbx_strand_id
1 'polypeptide(L)'
;MRNKKMLSGLTSLALSLSAFAGMPMNNFSANAAQGNWKFDFGGAGAAGGYTGVSASDGYNSGKGYGFAQTNNVSNVNAGGSGAFSDAVKFNSGAAANTFNVDLPKGLYQIKVITGNSPRTTIMMEGMPQMINLTGNNAVETIQIPVTDGQLNVQAVAGMSNREYSISAMEITQLNTTGESRPTIWICGDSTVANYYNTADTAQHGWGQFLGNYVDTKTYEIRNLAASGQYAKGFVDAGQFKPVEYYGKQGDIYIISIGINDTNYSNADEYTATVTDMVKKAKAKGMTVYLVKQQGRRGDLQRNPKLGGRWFGGQLDSIGQAQNVEVFDLFTKWQDFGLSVGYEGMASYYAIQANGSNDDLHQSKNGAEKLAEMMSGFLMNAGNVTPKEVFAPEAGASFMIKNVNSGLYMEVGGANAEEGANVQQWGANEPAARNTWTFTQATGDYYFVNSNLGDGKTWYLYVDQGSRESGGNIVIAQKNGYSDQFFKFEDNGDDTYTILTRSSRDACAVEVGSAKTENGANIQQWETNGHNCQKWILEKVDYPKATTTAETTTVTTTTTTVTTTVTETVPVQSEEAVRKFPGDANCDGIVDISDAVLIMQTMANPSKYQMTDKGRINADVTGSGDGVTVLDAQFIQSYCLGLVELPPVEYVNVTKQPVEPVPTTTVYYEPETTTVTETTASPYIFAVDQKWDQGMTETTNAGYTDERGYLNLDNTVGSSVDFSVNAAQDGNYMTHIRFANGSANDRKMKVTVNGDTQNYWVQSFTGTGSWTDWTEFGIVLPLKAGQNTIRFESLTAEGGPNLDYITLTQTDEPYAETYDPSQEQQGTTSDKPTIYIAGDSTVQSYRAQYAPQQGWGYYLGDYFTDNVTVSNQSIAGRSTKKFYDEGRWQTIEDSLKAGDYVMIQFAINDAGKANADRYAPICGNVNNPSSGSYEWYMTEFIKGAKGKDATPILVTTTINMKSYSNGKFVNNYNEYCDACKKLASKYSIPCIDLNTLMVNHYNSVGYDTAKSYHLMGAVEGSTDGTHFCEKGANIIAGLVAKDVKSQNINGLAQYVK
;
A
#
# COMPACT_ATOMS: atom_id res chain seq x y z
N MET A 1 24.30 -66.32 -23.40
CA MET A 1 23.43 -67.36 -22.82
C MET A 1 21.99 -66.83 -22.80
N ARG A 2 21.05 -67.67 -23.24
CA ARG A 2 19.57 -67.60 -23.20
C ARG A 2 18.86 -66.23 -23.22
N ASN A 3 18.33 -65.95 -24.41
CA ASN A 3 17.16 -65.10 -24.66
C ASN A 3 15.85 -65.66 -24.06
N LYS A 4 14.89 -64.73 -23.88
CA LYS A 4 13.43 -64.77 -24.17
C LYS A 4 12.49 -64.51 -22.98
N LYS A 5 11.86 -63.32 -23.05
CA LYS A 5 10.41 -63.06 -23.26
C LYS A 5 9.42 -63.64 -22.22
N MET A 6 8.54 -62.79 -21.64
CA MET A 6 7.24 -62.34 -22.18
C MET A 6 6.24 -61.94 -21.05
N LEU A 7 5.69 -60.73 -21.18
CA LEU A 7 4.27 -60.34 -21.21
C LEU A 7 3.21 -60.92 -20.23
N SER A 8 2.40 -59.95 -19.75
CA SER A 8 0.93 -59.90 -19.69
C SER A 8 0.17 -60.46 -18.49
N GLY A 9 -0.81 -59.67 -18.01
CA GLY A 9 -1.89 -60.13 -17.16
C GLY A 9 -2.67 -59.00 -16.47
N LEU A 10 -3.68 -58.44 -17.14
CA LEU A 10 -4.76 -57.64 -16.55
C LEU A 10 -5.46 -58.38 -15.40
N THR A 11 -6.00 -57.67 -14.41
CA THR A 11 -7.43 -57.74 -14.01
C THR A 11 -7.81 -56.75 -12.92
N SER A 12 -8.91 -56.04 -13.18
CA SER A 12 -9.76 -55.26 -12.27
C SER A 12 -10.40 -56.13 -11.18
N LEU A 13 -10.66 -55.58 -9.98
CA LEU A 13 -11.94 -55.83 -9.28
C LEU A 13 -12.24 -54.76 -8.21
N ALA A 14 -13.48 -54.27 -8.27
CA ALA A 14 -14.10 -53.34 -7.33
C ALA A 14 -14.40 -53.97 -5.97
N LEU A 15 -14.49 -53.13 -4.93
CA LEU A 15 -15.19 -53.45 -3.70
C LEU A 15 -16.11 -52.29 -3.30
N SER A 16 -17.39 -52.52 -3.52
CA SER A 16 -18.51 -51.77 -2.99
C SER A 16 -18.70 -52.04 -1.50
N LEU A 17 -18.95 -51.02 -0.69
CA LEU A 17 -19.76 -51.17 0.52
C LEU A 17 -20.68 -49.96 0.66
N SER A 18 -21.96 -50.23 0.87
CA SER A 18 -23.03 -49.26 1.08
C SER A 18 -23.52 -49.35 2.52
N ALA A 19 -23.91 -48.19 3.06
CA ALA A 19 -24.96 -47.91 4.06
C ALA A 19 -24.49 -47.02 5.22
N PHE A 20 -24.94 -45.76 5.23
CA PHE A 20 -25.84 -45.20 6.26
C PHE A 20 -26.33 -43.81 5.80
N ALA A 21 -27.63 -43.56 6.00
CA ALA A 21 -28.31 -42.31 5.66
C ALA A 21 -28.51 -41.44 6.93
N GLY A 22 -28.36 -40.11 6.79
CA GLY A 22 -28.90 -39.13 7.75
C GLY A 22 -28.13 -37.80 7.90
N MET A 23 -28.43 -36.82 7.03
CA MET A 23 -28.29 -35.32 7.14
C MET A 23 -26.95 -34.66 7.58
N PRO A 24 -26.69 -33.36 7.32
CA PRO A 24 -27.10 -32.46 6.23
C PRO A 24 -25.90 -32.05 5.32
N MET A 25 -26.17 -31.36 4.22
CA MET A 25 -25.15 -30.80 3.31
C MET A 25 -24.26 -29.78 4.02
N ASN A 26 -22.93 -29.98 3.97
CA ASN A 26 -21.92 -28.95 3.74
C ASN A 26 -20.52 -29.57 3.59
N ASN A 27 -19.69 -28.89 2.78
CA ASN A 27 -18.29 -29.13 2.43
C ASN A 27 -18.06 -30.04 1.21
N PHE A 28 -18.13 -29.44 0.02
CA PHE A 28 -17.38 -29.90 -1.14
C PHE A 28 -15.88 -29.76 -0.85
N SER A 29 -15.24 -30.82 -0.35
CA SER A 29 -13.79 -30.97 -0.52
C SER A 29 -13.55 -31.60 -1.89
N ALA A 30 -13.13 -30.79 -2.86
CA ALA A 30 -12.69 -31.28 -4.16
C ALA A 30 -11.44 -32.16 -3.98
N ASN A 31 -11.52 -33.42 -4.40
CA ASN A 31 -10.35 -34.29 -4.49
C ASN A 31 -9.35 -33.68 -5.49
N ALA A 32 -8.11 -33.44 -5.04
CA ALA A 32 -7.01 -32.94 -5.87
C ALA A 32 -6.82 -33.80 -7.13
N ALA A 33 -6.78 -33.14 -8.29
CA ALA A 33 -6.62 -33.77 -9.59
C ALA A 33 -5.19 -34.30 -9.82
N GLN A 34 -5.07 -35.50 -10.38
CA GLN A 34 -3.82 -36.21 -10.68
C GLN A 34 -3.63 -36.30 -12.21
N GLY A 35 -2.85 -35.38 -12.79
CA GLY A 35 -2.40 -35.48 -14.18
C GLY A 35 -1.81 -34.18 -14.73
N ASN A 36 -0.51 -34.19 -15.04
CA ASN A 36 0.20 -33.10 -15.71
C ASN A 36 0.86 -33.63 -16.98
N TRP A 37 0.54 -33.04 -18.14
CA TRP A 37 1.15 -33.37 -19.42
C TRP A 37 1.90 -32.15 -19.95
N LYS A 38 3.13 -32.36 -20.41
CA LYS A 38 3.97 -31.30 -20.98
C LYS A 38 4.54 -31.79 -22.30
N PHE A 39 4.24 -31.07 -23.38
CA PHE A 39 4.68 -31.41 -24.73
C PHE A 39 5.62 -30.34 -25.26
N ASP A 40 6.76 -30.78 -25.75
CA ASP A 40 7.78 -29.99 -26.42
C ASP A 40 7.74 -30.36 -27.90
N PHE A 41 7.28 -29.42 -28.72
CA PHE A 41 7.00 -29.62 -30.12
C PHE A 41 8.20 -29.23 -30.96
N GLY A 42 8.78 -30.19 -31.67
CA GLY A 42 9.84 -29.91 -32.62
C GLY A 42 10.76 -31.10 -32.87
N GLY A 43 11.85 -30.83 -33.60
CA GLY A 43 12.78 -31.84 -34.08
C GLY A 43 14.10 -31.91 -33.31
N ALA A 44 14.36 -30.98 -32.39
CA ALA A 44 15.63 -30.85 -31.67
C ALA A 44 15.77 -31.83 -30.49
N GLY A 45 14.68 -32.52 -30.12
CA GLY A 45 14.62 -33.41 -28.97
C GLY A 45 13.98 -32.72 -27.75
N ALA A 46 13.60 -33.51 -26.75
CA ALA A 46 12.82 -33.00 -25.62
C ALA A 46 13.67 -32.27 -24.58
N ALA A 47 13.25 -31.08 -24.18
CA ALA A 47 13.75 -30.42 -22.98
C ALA A 47 13.41 -31.21 -21.70
N GLY A 48 14.20 -31.01 -20.65
CA GLY A 48 13.99 -31.67 -19.36
C GLY A 48 12.58 -31.42 -18.80
N GLY A 49 11.87 -32.49 -18.46
CA GLY A 49 10.49 -32.42 -17.93
C GLY A 49 9.39 -32.35 -18.99
N TYR A 50 9.73 -32.36 -20.28
CA TYR A 50 8.78 -32.38 -21.39
C TYR A 50 8.82 -33.70 -22.17
N THR A 51 7.69 -34.04 -22.79
CA THR A 51 7.58 -35.11 -23.78
C THR A 51 7.81 -34.51 -25.17
N GLY A 52 8.85 -34.96 -25.86
CA GLY A 52 9.13 -34.51 -27.23
C GLY A 52 8.07 -35.02 -28.21
N VAL A 53 7.62 -34.13 -29.09
CA VAL A 53 6.66 -34.41 -30.17
C VAL A 53 7.18 -33.79 -31.46
N SER A 54 7.70 -34.63 -32.35
CA SER A 54 8.10 -34.22 -33.70
C SER A 54 6.89 -34.17 -34.63
N ALA A 55 6.96 -33.38 -35.69
CA ALA A 55 5.99 -33.38 -36.79
C ALA A 55 5.77 -34.78 -37.42
N SER A 56 6.71 -35.70 -37.25
CA SER A 56 6.58 -37.11 -37.69
C SER A 56 5.79 -38.00 -36.73
N ASP A 57 5.49 -37.53 -35.51
CA ASP A 57 4.76 -38.30 -34.51
C ASP A 57 3.25 -38.28 -34.80
N GLY A 58 2.80 -39.23 -35.62
CA GLY A 58 1.38 -39.45 -35.86
C GLY A 58 0.66 -39.92 -34.59
N TYR A 59 -0.61 -39.53 -34.45
CA TYR A 59 -1.44 -39.96 -33.33
C TYR A 59 -1.46 -41.49 -33.22
N ASN A 60 -1.20 -41.97 -32.01
CA ASN A 60 -1.20 -43.38 -31.68
C ASN A 60 -1.91 -43.58 -30.33
N SER A 61 -3.02 -44.30 -30.31
CA SER A 61 -3.80 -44.54 -29.09
C SER A 61 -3.05 -45.34 -28.02
N GLY A 62 -1.98 -46.05 -28.37
CA GLY A 62 -1.07 -46.67 -27.41
C GLY A 62 -0.10 -45.69 -26.76
N LYS A 63 0.29 -44.62 -27.47
CA LYS A 63 1.05 -43.48 -26.91
C LYS A 63 0.13 -42.50 -26.16
N GLY A 64 -1.12 -42.40 -26.60
CA GLY A 64 -2.10 -41.43 -26.09
C GLY A 64 -1.96 -40.03 -26.69
N TYR A 65 -1.10 -39.82 -27.69
CA TYR A 65 -0.96 -38.51 -28.34
C TYR A 65 -0.33 -38.58 -29.73
N GLY A 66 -0.39 -37.47 -30.47
CA GLY A 66 0.32 -37.23 -31.73
C GLY A 66 -0.52 -36.45 -32.76
N PHE A 67 0.07 -36.15 -33.92
CA PHE A 67 -0.59 -35.41 -34.99
C PHE A 67 -1.53 -36.30 -35.81
N ALA A 68 -2.75 -35.82 -36.08
CA ALA A 68 -3.70 -36.51 -36.95
C ALA A 68 -3.24 -36.55 -38.42
N GLN A 69 -2.44 -35.56 -38.86
CA GLN A 69 -1.98 -35.43 -40.23
C GLN A 69 -0.50 -35.02 -40.30
N THR A 70 0.42 -35.97 -40.10
CA THR A 70 1.88 -35.72 -40.11
C THR A 70 2.40 -35.07 -41.41
N ASN A 71 1.71 -35.26 -42.54
CA ASN A 71 2.09 -34.63 -43.82
C ASN A 71 1.76 -33.13 -43.89
N ASN A 72 0.94 -32.61 -42.95
CA ASN A 72 0.48 -31.22 -42.89
C ASN A 72 1.08 -30.46 -41.71
N VAL A 73 2.16 -30.98 -41.13
CA VAL A 73 2.95 -30.32 -40.09
C VAL A 73 4.45 -30.43 -40.40
N SER A 74 5.26 -29.53 -39.86
CA SER A 74 6.72 -29.55 -40.07
C SER A 74 7.45 -29.00 -38.85
N ASN A 75 8.59 -29.61 -38.51
CA ASN A 75 9.49 -29.07 -37.49
C ASN A 75 10.15 -27.79 -38.01
N VAL A 76 10.18 -26.75 -37.18
CA VAL A 76 10.82 -25.46 -37.48
C VAL A 76 11.58 -24.97 -36.25
N ASN A 77 12.59 -24.12 -36.45
CA ASN A 77 13.26 -23.45 -35.33
C ASN A 77 12.37 -22.32 -34.77
N ALA A 78 12.50 -22.04 -33.48
CA ALA A 78 11.84 -20.93 -32.80
C ALA A 78 12.88 -20.05 -32.06
N GLY A 79 12.50 -18.81 -31.76
CA GLY A 79 13.41 -17.81 -31.18
C GLY A 79 13.77 -18.01 -29.70
N GLY A 80 13.21 -19.02 -29.02
CA GLY A 80 13.37 -19.24 -27.58
C GLY A 80 14.51 -20.20 -27.21
N SER A 81 14.50 -20.67 -25.97
CA SER A 81 15.46 -21.63 -25.40
C SER A 81 14.73 -22.84 -24.79
N GLY A 82 15.43 -23.96 -24.61
CA GLY A 82 14.80 -25.20 -24.11
C GLY A 82 13.65 -25.66 -25.01
N ALA A 83 12.49 -25.97 -24.41
CA ALA A 83 11.26 -26.37 -25.12
C ALA A 83 10.67 -25.27 -26.02
N PHE A 84 11.27 -24.08 -26.03
CA PHE A 84 10.83 -22.93 -26.82
C PHE A 84 11.80 -22.62 -27.98
N SER A 85 12.86 -23.43 -28.15
CA SER A 85 13.90 -23.25 -29.18
C SER A 85 13.54 -23.83 -30.55
N ASP A 86 12.54 -24.72 -30.58
CA ASP A 86 11.93 -25.24 -31.79
C ASP A 86 10.40 -25.30 -31.64
N ALA A 87 9.73 -25.61 -32.75
CA ALA A 87 8.28 -25.66 -32.83
C ALA A 87 7.82 -26.67 -33.89
N VAL A 88 6.54 -27.03 -33.81
CA VAL A 88 5.82 -27.61 -34.95
C VAL A 88 4.95 -26.54 -35.60
N LYS A 89 5.22 -26.28 -36.88
CA LYS A 89 4.41 -25.47 -37.77
C LYS A 89 3.29 -26.31 -38.37
N PHE A 90 2.08 -25.76 -38.40
CA PHE A 90 0.95 -26.33 -39.11
C PHE A 90 0.92 -25.77 -40.54
N ASN A 91 0.94 -26.64 -41.55
CA ASN A 91 1.01 -26.26 -42.97
C ASN A 91 -0.38 -26.13 -43.63
N SER A 92 -1.44 -26.44 -42.90
CA SER A 92 -2.83 -26.34 -43.34
C SER A 92 -3.75 -25.97 -42.18
N GLY A 93 -4.69 -25.04 -42.42
CA GLY A 93 -5.76 -24.69 -41.49
C GLY A 93 -7.01 -25.58 -41.60
N ALA A 94 -6.91 -26.73 -42.28
CA ALA A 94 -8.01 -27.69 -42.37
C ALA A 94 -8.33 -28.27 -40.98
N ALA A 95 -9.60 -28.34 -40.60
CA ALA A 95 -10.03 -28.73 -39.25
C ALA A 95 -9.52 -30.10 -38.75
N ALA A 96 -9.12 -31.00 -39.66
CA ALA A 96 -8.56 -32.31 -39.32
C ALA A 96 -7.05 -32.30 -39.01
N ASN A 97 -6.36 -31.16 -39.19
CA ASN A 97 -4.92 -31.03 -38.96
C ASN A 97 -4.65 -30.62 -37.51
N THR A 98 -4.84 -31.56 -36.59
CA THR A 98 -4.76 -31.36 -35.14
C THR A 98 -3.61 -32.15 -34.52
N PHE A 99 -3.10 -31.65 -33.40
CA PHE A 99 -2.45 -32.46 -32.38
C PHE A 99 -3.53 -33.02 -31.45
N ASN A 100 -3.52 -34.34 -31.25
CA ASN A 100 -4.49 -35.04 -30.43
C ASN A 100 -3.78 -35.56 -29.19
N VAL A 101 -4.45 -35.45 -28.04
CA VAL A 101 -3.99 -36.05 -26.78
C VAL A 101 -5.17 -36.67 -26.05
N ASP A 102 -5.06 -37.95 -25.72
CA ASP A 102 -6.03 -38.69 -24.95
C ASP A 102 -5.94 -38.23 -23.49
N LEU A 103 -7.03 -37.68 -22.99
CA LEU A 103 -7.15 -37.16 -21.63
C LEU A 103 -8.41 -37.74 -21.00
N PRO A 104 -8.40 -38.13 -19.71
CA PRO A 104 -9.64 -38.41 -19.01
C PRO A 104 -10.66 -37.28 -19.16
N LYS A 105 -11.95 -37.59 -18.94
CA LYS A 105 -12.96 -36.53 -18.88
C LYS A 105 -12.68 -35.64 -17.68
N GLY A 106 -12.88 -34.33 -17.85
CA GLY A 106 -12.65 -33.37 -16.78
C GLY A 106 -12.43 -31.96 -17.30
N LEU A 107 -12.16 -31.04 -16.38
CA LEU A 107 -11.75 -29.67 -16.70
C LEU A 107 -10.23 -29.59 -16.68
N TYR A 108 -9.65 -28.92 -17.67
CA TYR A 108 -8.22 -28.78 -17.83
C TYR A 108 -7.81 -27.32 -17.99
N GLN A 109 -6.70 -26.95 -17.36
CA GLN A 109 -5.97 -25.73 -17.67
C GLN A 109 -4.96 -26.04 -18.79
N ILE A 110 -5.07 -25.33 -19.90
CA ILE A 110 -4.23 -25.50 -21.09
C ILE A 110 -3.43 -24.24 -21.29
N LYS A 111 -2.10 -24.35 -21.16
CA LYS A 111 -1.14 -23.29 -21.48
C LYS A 111 -0.48 -23.63 -22.80
N VAL A 112 -0.55 -22.72 -23.76
CA VAL A 112 0.09 -22.86 -25.07
C VAL A 112 1.18 -21.80 -25.22
N ILE A 113 2.33 -22.23 -25.71
CA ILE A 113 3.46 -21.38 -26.06
C ILE A 113 3.67 -21.53 -27.57
N THR A 114 3.54 -20.44 -28.33
CA THR A 114 3.74 -20.48 -29.77
C THR A 114 5.22 -20.60 -30.14
N GLY A 115 5.51 -20.95 -31.40
CA GLY A 115 6.87 -20.78 -31.95
C GLY A 115 7.13 -19.33 -32.37
N ASN A 116 7.75 -19.16 -33.55
CA ASN A 116 7.81 -17.86 -34.21
C ASN A 116 6.42 -17.50 -34.74
N SER A 117 5.63 -16.78 -33.94
CA SER A 117 4.24 -16.46 -34.25
C SER A 117 4.08 -14.99 -34.66
N PRO A 118 3.98 -14.69 -35.97
CA PRO A 118 3.56 -13.36 -36.39
C PRO A 118 2.12 -13.01 -35.98
N ARG A 119 1.19 -13.99 -35.89
CA ARG A 119 -0.18 -13.90 -35.35
C ARG A 119 -0.90 -15.26 -35.47
N THR A 120 -0.92 -16.05 -34.41
CA THR A 120 -1.50 -17.42 -34.39
C THR A 120 -2.79 -17.46 -33.59
N THR A 121 -3.82 -18.13 -34.10
CA THR A 121 -5.02 -18.47 -33.31
C THR A 121 -4.98 -19.96 -32.99
N ILE A 122 -5.27 -20.32 -31.73
CA ILE A 122 -5.36 -21.71 -31.31
C ILE A 122 -6.82 -22.13 -31.29
N MET A 123 -7.10 -23.15 -32.08
CA MET A 123 -8.35 -23.87 -32.09
C MET A 123 -8.25 -25.04 -31.11
N MET A 124 -9.27 -25.24 -30.29
CA MET A 124 -9.46 -26.49 -29.56
C MET A 124 -10.91 -26.94 -29.72
N GLU A 125 -11.11 -28.24 -29.89
CA GLU A 125 -12.44 -28.82 -30.14
C GLU A 125 -13.13 -28.19 -31.36
N GLY A 126 -12.33 -27.87 -32.39
CA GLY A 126 -12.80 -27.26 -33.64
C GLY A 126 -13.27 -25.81 -33.51
N MET A 127 -13.04 -25.15 -32.37
CA MET A 127 -13.47 -23.78 -32.09
C MET A 127 -12.27 -22.90 -31.72
N PRO A 128 -12.27 -21.61 -32.09
CA PRO A 128 -11.19 -20.69 -31.70
C PRO A 128 -11.24 -20.46 -30.19
N GLN A 129 -10.15 -20.73 -29.48
CA GLN A 129 -10.10 -20.61 -28.03
C GLN A 129 -9.13 -19.53 -27.53
N MET A 130 -8.03 -19.33 -28.27
CA MET A 130 -6.98 -18.36 -27.95
C MET A 130 -6.70 -17.53 -29.20
N ILE A 131 -6.85 -16.21 -29.11
CA ILE A 131 -7.05 -15.36 -30.28
C ILE A 131 -5.80 -14.52 -30.57
N ASN A 132 -5.22 -14.69 -31.76
CA ASN A 132 -4.17 -13.79 -32.29
C ASN A 132 -2.90 -13.64 -31.42
N LEU A 133 -2.41 -14.72 -30.82
CA LEU A 133 -1.11 -14.76 -30.13
C LEU A 133 -0.01 -14.26 -31.06
N THR A 134 0.62 -13.14 -30.67
CA THR A 134 1.54 -12.38 -31.53
C THR A 134 2.89 -12.24 -30.85
N GLY A 135 3.96 -12.41 -31.62
CA GLY A 135 5.34 -12.39 -31.14
C GLY A 135 5.92 -13.79 -30.95
N ASN A 136 7.24 -13.86 -30.87
CA ASN A 136 7.93 -15.12 -30.61
C ASN A 136 7.56 -15.62 -29.22
N ASN A 137 7.22 -16.91 -29.12
CA ASN A 137 6.92 -17.58 -27.86
C ASN A 137 5.81 -16.91 -27.04
N ALA A 138 4.82 -16.30 -27.71
CA ALA A 138 3.63 -15.80 -27.06
C ALA A 138 2.93 -16.91 -26.26
N VAL A 139 2.49 -16.56 -25.05
CA VAL A 139 1.92 -17.50 -24.08
C VAL A 139 0.48 -17.11 -23.80
N GLU A 140 -0.42 -18.10 -23.77
CA GLU A 140 -1.77 -17.92 -23.24
C GLU A 140 -2.20 -19.18 -22.49
N THR A 141 -3.03 -18.97 -21.46
CA THR A 141 -3.58 -20.04 -20.63
C THR A 141 -5.09 -19.88 -20.51
N ILE A 142 -5.83 -20.98 -20.70
CA ILE A 142 -7.29 -21.01 -20.57
C ILE A 142 -7.74 -22.29 -19.87
N GLN A 143 -8.98 -22.31 -19.39
CA GLN A 143 -9.64 -23.56 -18.98
C GLN A 143 -10.54 -24.13 -20.09
N ILE A 144 -10.50 -25.45 -20.30
CA ILE A 144 -11.35 -26.16 -21.26
C ILE A 144 -11.84 -27.50 -20.68
N PRO A 145 -13.14 -27.84 -20.81
CA PRO A 145 -13.64 -29.15 -20.44
C PRO A 145 -13.41 -30.16 -21.58
N VAL A 146 -12.82 -31.31 -21.24
CA VAL A 146 -12.69 -32.48 -22.12
C VAL A 146 -13.82 -33.44 -21.79
N THR A 147 -14.67 -33.74 -22.78
CA THR A 147 -15.95 -34.46 -22.56
C THR A 147 -16.02 -35.82 -23.22
N ASP A 148 -15.18 -36.08 -24.22
CA ASP A 148 -15.16 -37.31 -25.02
C ASP A 148 -13.92 -38.18 -24.77
N GLY A 149 -12.94 -37.67 -24.01
CA GLY A 149 -11.73 -38.38 -23.64
C GLY A 149 -10.51 -38.04 -24.51
N GLN A 150 -10.59 -37.01 -25.36
CA GLN A 150 -9.49 -36.53 -26.16
C GLN A 150 -9.55 -34.99 -26.28
N LEU A 151 -8.40 -34.33 -26.27
CA LEU A 151 -8.28 -32.92 -26.63
C LEU A 151 -7.68 -32.82 -28.03
N ASN A 152 -8.31 -32.06 -28.91
CA ASN A 152 -7.87 -31.81 -30.27
C ASN A 152 -7.46 -30.33 -30.41
N VAL A 153 -6.15 -30.09 -30.61
CA VAL A 153 -5.58 -28.74 -30.67
C VAL A 153 -5.04 -28.47 -32.07
N GLN A 154 -5.29 -27.28 -32.60
CA GLN A 154 -4.78 -26.85 -33.90
C GLN A 154 -4.33 -25.39 -33.84
N ALA A 155 -3.18 -25.08 -34.44
CA ALA A 155 -2.84 -23.70 -34.76
C ALA A 155 -3.39 -23.34 -36.15
N VAL A 156 -3.98 -22.16 -36.27
CA VAL A 156 -4.41 -21.57 -37.55
C VAL A 156 -3.90 -20.14 -37.69
N ALA A 157 -3.90 -19.64 -38.92
CA ALA A 157 -3.52 -18.26 -39.20
C ALA A 157 -4.50 -17.27 -38.54
N GLY A 158 -4.01 -16.39 -37.67
CA GLY A 158 -4.76 -15.22 -37.20
C GLY A 158 -4.75 -14.06 -38.21
N MET A 159 -3.85 -14.11 -39.19
CA MET A 159 -3.79 -13.22 -40.35
C MET A 159 -3.36 -14.02 -41.57
N SER A 160 -4.01 -13.82 -42.72
CA SER A 160 -3.71 -14.57 -43.94
C SER A 160 -2.22 -14.51 -44.32
N ASN A 161 -1.70 -15.62 -44.84
CA ASN A 161 -0.31 -15.76 -45.31
C ASN A 161 0.78 -15.64 -44.23
N ARG A 162 0.43 -15.85 -42.97
CA ARG A 162 1.38 -15.88 -41.86
C ARG A 162 1.61 -17.31 -41.38
N GLU A 163 2.81 -17.57 -40.84
CA GLU A 163 3.12 -18.83 -40.19
C GLU A 163 2.40 -18.95 -38.84
N TYR A 164 2.05 -20.17 -38.48
CA TYR A 164 1.41 -20.51 -37.21
C TYR A 164 1.98 -21.82 -36.68
N SER A 165 2.55 -21.75 -35.48
CA SER A 165 3.34 -22.82 -34.89
C SER A 165 3.19 -22.85 -33.37
N ILE A 166 3.34 -24.04 -32.80
CA ILE A 166 3.31 -24.28 -31.36
C ILE A 166 4.68 -24.84 -30.97
N SER A 167 5.33 -24.23 -29.98
CA SER A 167 6.58 -24.71 -29.39
C SER A 167 6.31 -25.64 -28.22
N ALA A 168 5.38 -25.28 -27.34
CA ALA A 168 5.09 -26.11 -26.19
C ALA A 168 3.63 -26.02 -25.75
N MET A 169 3.16 -27.06 -25.08
CA MET A 169 1.86 -27.09 -24.44
C MET A 169 1.96 -27.76 -23.07
N GLU A 170 1.39 -27.12 -22.06
CA GLU A 170 1.27 -27.67 -20.70
C GLU A 170 -0.22 -27.84 -20.38
N ILE A 171 -0.59 -29.03 -19.92
CA ILE A 171 -1.96 -29.42 -19.61
C ILE A 171 -2.01 -29.91 -18.17
N THR A 172 -2.87 -29.30 -17.37
CA THR A 172 -3.11 -29.66 -15.98
C THR A 172 -4.58 -29.97 -15.79
N GLN A 173 -4.91 -31.16 -15.27
CA GLN A 173 -6.29 -31.45 -14.90
C GLN A 173 -6.65 -30.64 -13.64
N LEU A 174 -7.74 -29.88 -13.70
CA LEU A 174 -8.23 -29.08 -12.57
C LEU A 174 -9.27 -29.86 -11.75
N ASN A 175 -10.19 -30.54 -12.42
CA ASN A 175 -11.17 -31.41 -11.78
C ASN A 175 -11.64 -32.51 -12.75
N THR A 176 -12.24 -33.57 -12.21
CA THR A 176 -12.75 -34.70 -13.00
C THR A 176 -14.19 -34.52 -13.49
N THR A 177 -14.89 -33.49 -13.01
CA THR A 177 -16.30 -33.24 -13.34
C THR A 177 -16.49 -32.55 -14.69
N GLY A 178 -15.49 -31.77 -15.13
CA GLY A 178 -15.62 -30.90 -16.31
C GLY A 178 -16.31 -29.57 -16.00
N GLU A 179 -16.73 -29.34 -14.76
CA GLU A 179 -17.40 -28.11 -14.36
C GLU A 179 -16.40 -26.96 -14.28
N SER A 180 -16.66 -25.90 -15.04
CA SER A 180 -15.95 -24.62 -14.97
C SER A 180 -16.70 -23.65 -14.07
N ARG A 181 -15.94 -22.76 -13.43
CA ARG A 181 -16.48 -21.58 -12.75
C ARG A 181 -17.25 -20.66 -13.72
N PRO A 182 -18.08 -19.72 -13.22
CA PRO A 182 -18.69 -18.69 -14.03
C PRO A 182 -17.66 -18.00 -14.93
N THR A 183 -18.00 -17.80 -16.19
CA THR A 183 -17.08 -17.23 -17.19
C THR A 183 -17.59 -15.88 -17.69
N ILE A 184 -16.71 -14.89 -17.72
CA ILE A 184 -16.90 -13.60 -18.37
C ILE A 184 -16.36 -13.73 -19.80
N TRP A 185 -17.28 -13.88 -20.74
CA TRP A 185 -17.00 -13.93 -22.17
C TRP A 185 -16.99 -12.52 -22.75
N ILE A 186 -15.97 -12.15 -23.52
CA ILE A 186 -15.83 -10.81 -24.08
C ILE A 186 -15.77 -10.87 -25.60
N CYS A 187 -16.71 -10.19 -26.26
CA CYS A 187 -16.71 -9.90 -27.68
C CYS A 187 -16.25 -8.45 -27.90
N GLY A 188 -15.36 -8.25 -28.87
CA GLY A 188 -14.89 -6.92 -29.21
C GLY A 188 -13.86 -6.88 -30.33
N ASP A 189 -13.31 -5.69 -30.52
CA ASP A 189 -12.36 -5.36 -31.58
C ASP A 189 -10.95 -5.03 -31.05
N SER A 190 -10.18 -4.24 -31.80
CA SER A 190 -8.80 -3.83 -31.47
C SER A 190 -8.67 -3.04 -30.17
N THR A 191 -9.75 -2.42 -29.70
CA THR A 191 -9.77 -1.67 -28.45
C THR A 191 -10.13 -2.51 -27.23
N VAL A 192 -10.44 -3.79 -27.46
CA VAL A 192 -10.86 -4.77 -26.45
C VAL A 192 -9.91 -5.98 -26.40
N ALA A 193 -9.31 -6.34 -27.55
CA ALA A 193 -8.49 -7.54 -27.74
C ALA A 193 -7.27 -7.65 -26.83
N ASN A 194 -6.81 -8.90 -26.66
CA ASN A 194 -5.51 -9.21 -26.07
C ASN A 194 -4.38 -8.82 -27.01
N TYR A 195 -3.31 -8.26 -26.43
CA TYR A 195 -2.03 -7.98 -27.05
C TYR A 195 -0.95 -8.70 -26.26
N TYR A 196 -0.05 -9.39 -26.96
CA TYR A 196 0.96 -10.28 -26.38
C TYR A 196 2.34 -9.65 -26.54
N ASN A 197 3.28 -10.09 -25.69
CA ASN A 197 4.63 -9.51 -25.60
C ASN A 197 4.57 -7.98 -25.37
N THR A 198 3.82 -7.58 -24.33
CA THR A 198 3.35 -6.22 -24.06
C THR A 198 4.44 -5.16 -23.89
N ALA A 199 5.70 -5.55 -23.70
CA ALA A 199 6.82 -4.62 -23.70
C ALA A 199 7.07 -3.99 -25.08
N ASP A 200 6.65 -4.67 -26.16
CA ASP A 200 6.95 -4.31 -27.56
C ASP A 200 5.77 -3.67 -28.32
N THR A 201 4.60 -3.54 -27.69
CA THR A 201 3.38 -3.05 -28.38
C THR A 201 2.90 -1.73 -27.78
N ALA A 202 2.69 -0.72 -28.63
CA ALA A 202 2.12 0.57 -28.18
C ALA A 202 0.60 0.51 -27.94
N GLN A 203 -0.07 -0.53 -28.45
CA GLN A 203 -1.53 -0.67 -28.45
C GLN A 203 -1.98 -1.78 -27.51
N HIS A 204 -3.08 -1.52 -26.79
CA HIS A 204 -3.68 -2.44 -25.84
C HIS A 204 -5.21 -2.37 -25.91
N GLY A 205 -5.88 -3.49 -25.65
CA GLY A 205 -7.32 -3.55 -25.47
C GLY A 205 -7.70 -3.70 -24.00
N TRP A 206 -8.82 -3.12 -23.57
CA TRP A 206 -9.20 -3.11 -22.16
C TRP A 206 -9.57 -4.49 -21.62
N GLY A 207 -10.09 -5.38 -22.48
CA GLY A 207 -10.52 -6.73 -22.08
C GLY A 207 -9.39 -7.57 -21.50
N GLN A 208 -8.14 -7.31 -21.89
CA GLN A 208 -6.97 -8.02 -21.38
C GLN A 208 -6.62 -7.66 -19.92
N PHE A 209 -7.09 -6.51 -19.43
CA PHE A 209 -6.79 -6.01 -18.09
C PHE A 209 -7.96 -6.16 -17.12
N LEU A 210 -9.10 -6.69 -17.57
CA LEU A 210 -10.27 -6.85 -16.70
C LEU A 210 -9.98 -7.72 -15.46
N GLY A 211 -9.12 -8.73 -15.61
CA GLY A 211 -8.68 -9.60 -14.52
C GLY A 211 -7.82 -8.92 -13.45
N ASN A 212 -7.41 -7.66 -13.66
CA ASN A 212 -6.75 -6.88 -12.61
C ASN A 212 -7.74 -6.35 -11.57
N TYR A 213 -9.03 -6.28 -11.91
CA TYR A 213 -10.07 -5.65 -11.10
C TYR A 213 -11.18 -6.60 -10.67
N VAL A 214 -11.36 -7.72 -11.38
CA VAL A 214 -12.37 -8.75 -11.08
C VAL A 214 -11.70 -9.95 -10.42
N ASP A 215 -12.36 -10.55 -9.44
CA ASP A 215 -11.87 -11.76 -8.78
C ASP A 215 -11.78 -12.94 -9.76
N THR A 216 -10.55 -13.22 -10.18
CA THR A 216 -10.19 -14.32 -11.08
C THR A 216 -10.09 -15.66 -10.36
N LYS A 217 -10.47 -15.79 -9.07
CA LYS A 217 -10.75 -17.07 -8.40
C LYS A 217 -12.20 -17.48 -8.62
N THR A 218 -13.13 -16.52 -8.50
CA THR A 218 -14.55 -16.73 -8.76
C THR A 218 -14.89 -16.81 -10.25
N TYR A 219 -14.27 -15.96 -11.08
CA TYR A 219 -14.59 -15.87 -12.51
C TYR A 219 -13.43 -16.29 -13.40
N GLU A 220 -13.73 -17.01 -14.49
CA GLU A 220 -12.82 -17.13 -15.64
C GLU A 220 -13.06 -15.95 -16.58
N ILE A 221 -12.01 -15.35 -17.14
CA ILE A 221 -12.16 -14.28 -18.14
C ILE A 221 -11.69 -14.79 -19.49
N ARG A 222 -12.59 -14.79 -20.47
CA ARG A 222 -12.34 -15.27 -21.82
C ARG A 222 -12.54 -14.15 -22.83
N ASN A 223 -11.43 -13.48 -23.13
CA ASN A 223 -11.41 -12.41 -24.12
C ASN A 223 -11.25 -12.97 -25.53
N LEU A 224 -12.35 -13.00 -26.28
CA LEU A 224 -12.38 -13.49 -27.66
C LEU A 224 -12.26 -12.34 -28.67
N ALA A 225 -12.02 -11.10 -28.23
CA ALA A 225 -11.89 -9.95 -29.10
C ALA A 225 -10.66 -10.02 -30.01
N ALA A 226 -10.74 -9.39 -31.20
CA ALA A 226 -9.66 -9.39 -32.18
C ALA A 226 -9.50 -8.03 -32.87
N SER A 227 -8.26 -7.63 -33.12
CA SER A 227 -7.99 -6.41 -33.89
C SER A 227 -8.54 -6.50 -35.31
N GLY A 228 -9.33 -5.48 -35.71
CA GLY A 228 -10.03 -5.39 -36.99
C GLY A 228 -11.43 -6.01 -37.01
N GLN A 229 -11.88 -6.60 -35.90
CA GLN A 229 -13.16 -7.31 -35.87
C GLN A 229 -14.37 -6.39 -35.88
N TYR A 230 -15.44 -6.86 -36.50
CA TYR A 230 -16.79 -6.28 -36.52
C TYR A 230 -17.80 -7.40 -36.20
N ALA A 231 -19.03 -7.08 -35.82
CA ALA A 231 -20.00 -8.03 -35.25
C ALA A 231 -20.24 -9.27 -36.14
N LYS A 232 -20.53 -9.07 -37.43
CA LYS A 232 -20.75 -10.19 -38.36
C LYS A 232 -19.46 -10.97 -38.60
N GLY A 233 -18.33 -10.28 -38.74
CA GLY A 233 -17.03 -10.93 -38.83
C GLY A 233 -16.78 -11.84 -37.63
N PHE A 234 -17.10 -11.40 -36.41
CA PHE A 234 -16.88 -12.17 -35.16
C PHE A 234 -17.64 -13.50 -35.19
N VAL A 235 -18.88 -13.47 -35.66
CA VAL A 235 -19.70 -14.68 -35.83
C VAL A 235 -19.16 -15.56 -36.96
N ASP A 236 -18.89 -14.99 -38.13
CA ASP A 236 -18.46 -15.74 -39.33
C ASP A 236 -17.07 -16.39 -39.14
N ALA A 237 -16.17 -15.72 -38.40
CA ALA A 237 -14.86 -16.26 -38.01
C ALA A 237 -14.96 -17.35 -36.94
N GLY A 238 -16.17 -17.59 -36.40
CA GLY A 238 -16.43 -18.60 -35.38
C GLY A 238 -16.06 -18.19 -33.96
N GLN A 239 -15.69 -16.92 -33.70
CA GLN A 239 -15.33 -16.43 -32.37
C GLN A 239 -16.53 -16.46 -31.40
N PHE A 240 -17.77 -16.48 -31.91
CA PHE A 240 -18.95 -16.68 -31.06
C PHE A 240 -19.22 -18.16 -30.71
N LYS A 241 -18.65 -19.12 -31.44
CA LYS A 241 -18.91 -20.56 -31.21
C LYS A 241 -18.55 -21.04 -29.80
N PRO A 242 -17.42 -20.65 -29.19
CA PRO A 242 -17.13 -21.02 -27.80
C PRO A 242 -18.18 -20.51 -26.83
N VAL A 243 -18.67 -19.29 -27.02
CA VAL A 243 -19.72 -18.69 -26.17
C VAL A 243 -21.02 -19.47 -26.32
N GLU A 244 -21.42 -19.79 -27.55
CA GLU A 244 -22.62 -20.58 -27.83
C GLU A 244 -22.52 -22.02 -27.32
N TYR A 245 -21.33 -22.61 -27.37
CA TYR A 245 -21.12 -24.00 -26.98
C TYR A 245 -20.98 -24.16 -25.46
N TYR A 246 -20.07 -23.40 -24.83
CA TYR A 246 -19.71 -23.52 -23.41
C TYR A 246 -20.49 -22.59 -22.48
N GLY A 247 -21.10 -21.53 -23.02
CA GLY A 247 -21.89 -20.57 -22.25
C GLY A 247 -23.01 -21.27 -21.48
N LYS A 248 -23.16 -20.89 -20.20
CA LYS A 248 -24.08 -21.51 -19.25
C LYS A 248 -24.66 -20.47 -18.29
N GLN A 249 -25.66 -20.88 -17.50
CA GLN A 249 -26.25 -20.04 -16.47
C GLN A 249 -25.18 -19.58 -15.47
N GLY A 250 -25.21 -18.29 -15.12
CA GLY A 250 -24.21 -17.65 -14.25
C GLY A 250 -23.02 -17.04 -15.00
N ASP A 251 -22.80 -17.40 -16.27
CA ASP A 251 -21.81 -16.71 -17.10
C ASP A 251 -22.29 -15.31 -17.50
N ILE A 252 -21.33 -14.44 -17.77
CA ILE A 252 -21.55 -13.07 -18.26
C ILE A 252 -21.04 -12.99 -19.70
N TYR A 253 -21.79 -12.35 -20.59
CA TYR A 253 -21.35 -12.05 -21.95
C TYR A 253 -21.35 -10.54 -22.21
N ILE A 254 -20.16 -9.99 -22.43
CA ILE A 254 -19.95 -8.57 -22.73
C ILE A 254 -19.77 -8.42 -24.24
N ILE A 255 -20.64 -7.63 -24.88
CA ILE A 255 -20.57 -7.30 -26.29
C ILE A 255 -20.14 -5.84 -26.43
N SER A 256 -18.85 -5.65 -26.73
CA SER A 256 -18.19 -4.35 -26.90
C SER A 256 -17.60 -4.26 -28.31
N ILE A 257 -18.47 -4.18 -29.31
CA ILE A 257 -18.10 -4.17 -30.73
C ILE A 257 -18.96 -3.18 -31.52
N GLY A 258 -18.37 -2.50 -32.50
CA GLY A 258 -19.08 -1.52 -33.32
C GLY A 258 -18.17 -0.53 -34.06
N ILE A 259 -16.91 -0.38 -33.62
CA ILE A 259 -15.97 0.57 -34.25
C ILE A 259 -15.77 0.22 -35.73
N ASN A 260 -15.40 -1.03 -36.02
CA ASN A 260 -15.14 -1.46 -37.40
C ASN A 260 -16.43 -1.76 -38.18
N ASP A 261 -17.55 -2.03 -37.51
CA ASP A 261 -18.85 -2.23 -38.15
C ASP A 261 -19.25 -1.01 -38.99
N THR A 262 -18.87 0.19 -38.58
CA THR A 262 -19.10 1.41 -39.38
C THR A 262 -18.39 1.42 -40.74
N ASN A 263 -17.43 0.52 -40.96
CA ASN A 263 -16.71 0.35 -42.23
C ASN A 263 -17.14 -0.91 -43.00
N TYR A 264 -17.60 -1.96 -42.31
CA TYR A 264 -17.81 -3.29 -42.91
C TYR A 264 -19.26 -3.79 -42.86
N SER A 265 -20.14 -3.09 -42.14
CA SER A 265 -21.54 -3.44 -41.98
C SER A 265 -22.43 -2.19 -42.09
N ASN A 266 -23.74 -2.41 -42.17
CA ASN A 266 -24.73 -1.35 -42.05
C ASN A 266 -25.52 -1.52 -40.74
N ALA A 267 -26.32 -0.53 -40.37
CA ALA A 267 -27.04 -0.54 -39.11
C ALA A 267 -27.99 -1.74 -38.96
N ASP A 268 -28.63 -2.19 -40.04
CA ASP A 268 -29.57 -3.33 -40.02
C ASP A 268 -28.84 -4.65 -39.79
N GLU A 269 -27.74 -4.88 -40.50
CA GLU A 269 -26.92 -6.10 -40.33
C GLU A 269 -26.24 -6.13 -38.95
N TYR A 270 -25.69 -4.99 -38.49
CA TYR A 270 -25.16 -4.87 -37.13
C TYR A 270 -26.24 -5.21 -36.09
N THR A 271 -27.42 -4.60 -36.22
CA THR A 271 -28.55 -4.81 -35.29
C THR A 271 -29.00 -6.27 -35.29
N ALA A 272 -29.16 -6.86 -36.47
CA ALA A 272 -29.57 -8.27 -36.60
C ALA A 272 -28.53 -9.21 -35.98
N THR A 273 -27.25 -8.98 -36.24
CA THR A 273 -26.15 -9.83 -35.75
C THR A 273 -25.99 -9.74 -34.24
N VAL A 274 -25.93 -8.52 -33.69
CA VAL A 274 -25.82 -8.33 -32.23
C VAL A 274 -27.05 -8.87 -31.52
N THR A 275 -28.25 -8.66 -32.07
CA THR A 275 -29.49 -9.25 -31.52
C THR A 275 -29.45 -10.77 -31.51
N ASP A 276 -28.95 -11.42 -32.55
CA ASP A 276 -28.81 -12.89 -32.60
C ASP A 276 -27.85 -13.40 -31.53
N MET A 277 -26.67 -12.75 -31.38
CA MET A 277 -25.71 -13.08 -30.32
C MET A 277 -26.34 -12.93 -28.92
N VAL A 278 -27.05 -11.84 -28.65
CA VAL A 278 -27.75 -11.60 -27.38
C VAL A 278 -28.77 -12.71 -27.12
N LYS A 279 -29.62 -13.03 -28.11
CA LYS A 279 -30.66 -14.06 -27.96
C LYS A 279 -30.07 -15.43 -27.65
N LYS A 280 -29.00 -15.82 -28.34
CA LYS A 280 -28.33 -17.10 -28.14
C LYS A 280 -27.66 -17.19 -26.76
N ALA A 281 -26.99 -16.12 -26.32
CA ALA A 281 -26.40 -16.06 -24.98
C ALA A 281 -27.48 -16.12 -23.88
N LYS A 282 -28.57 -15.35 -24.02
CA LYS A 282 -29.70 -15.40 -23.08
C LYS A 282 -30.38 -16.76 -23.04
N ALA A 283 -30.48 -17.46 -24.17
CA ALA A 283 -31.03 -18.81 -24.22
C ALA A 283 -30.20 -19.83 -23.41
N LYS A 284 -28.92 -19.52 -23.13
CA LYS A 284 -28.05 -20.29 -22.23
C LYS A 284 -28.16 -19.87 -20.75
N GLY A 285 -28.97 -18.86 -20.44
CA GLY A 285 -29.12 -18.33 -19.08
C GLY A 285 -28.02 -17.34 -18.67
N MET A 286 -27.26 -16.80 -19.64
CA MET A 286 -26.18 -15.86 -19.38
C MET A 286 -26.74 -14.45 -19.10
N THR A 287 -26.05 -13.69 -18.25
CA THR A 287 -26.22 -12.24 -18.15
C THR A 287 -25.52 -11.59 -19.32
N VAL A 288 -26.19 -10.69 -20.05
CA VAL A 288 -25.62 -10.06 -21.27
C VAL A 288 -25.55 -8.55 -21.09
N TYR A 289 -24.39 -7.97 -21.42
CA TYR A 289 -24.15 -6.54 -21.43
C TYR A 289 -23.77 -6.04 -22.82
N LEU A 290 -24.38 -4.94 -23.23
CA LEU A 290 -24.00 -4.21 -24.43
C LEU A 290 -23.15 -3.00 -24.03
N VAL A 291 -22.04 -2.76 -24.73
CA VAL A 291 -21.12 -1.66 -24.38
C VAL A 291 -20.98 -0.70 -25.55
N LYS A 292 -21.33 0.57 -25.32
CA LYS A 292 -21.03 1.65 -26.27
C LYS A 292 -19.56 2.00 -26.15
N GLN A 293 -18.73 1.49 -27.06
CA GLN A 293 -17.28 1.67 -27.02
C GLN A 293 -16.86 3.14 -26.98
N GLN A 294 -15.71 3.39 -26.36
CA GLN A 294 -15.08 4.69 -26.22
C GLN A 294 -14.89 5.43 -27.55
N GLY A 295 -14.85 6.77 -27.48
CA GLY A 295 -14.61 7.64 -28.61
C GLY A 295 -13.15 7.76 -29.04
N ARG A 296 -12.92 8.61 -30.04
CA ARG A 296 -11.58 9.02 -30.48
C ARG A 296 -11.05 10.14 -29.59
N ARG A 297 -9.73 10.30 -29.47
CA ARG A 297 -9.14 11.43 -28.73
C ARG A 297 -9.56 12.77 -29.35
N GLY A 298 -9.61 12.85 -30.68
CA GLY A 298 -10.11 14.01 -31.43
C GLY A 298 -11.57 14.39 -31.12
N ASP A 299 -12.38 13.51 -30.53
CA ASP A 299 -13.75 13.85 -30.14
C ASP A 299 -13.81 14.89 -29.02
N LEU A 300 -12.76 14.98 -28.21
CA LEU A 300 -12.65 15.94 -27.10
C LEU A 300 -12.53 17.39 -27.58
N GLN A 301 -12.17 17.60 -28.84
CA GLN A 301 -12.07 18.93 -29.44
C GLN A 301 -13.39 19.40 -30.08
N ARG A 302 -14.42 18.56 -30.09
CA ARG A 302 -15.71 18.90 -30.69
C ARG A 302 -16.59 19.70 -29.73
N ASN A 303 -17.22 20.75 -30.25
CA ASN A 303 -18.26 21.52 -29.57
C ASN A 303 -19.46 21.69 -30.52
N PRO A 304 -20.66 21.15 -30.19
CA PRO A 304 -21.00 20.42 -28.97
C PRO A 304 -20.35 19.03 -28.87
N LYS A 305 -20.38 18.46 -27.65
CA LYS A 305 -20.01 17.06 -27.39
C LYS A 305 -20.78 16.12 -28.31
N LEU A 306 -20.15 15.01 -28.71
CA LEU A 306 -20.84 13.95 -29.45
C LEU A 306 -21.74 13.16 -28.49
N GLY A 307 -22.96 12.83 -28.91
CA GLY A 307 -23.88 11.98 -28.15
C GLY A 307 -23.65 10.48 -28.31
N GLY A 308 -22.68 10.06 -29.12
CA GLY A 308 -22.35 8.66 -29.36
C GLY A 308 -21.60 8.42 -30.66
N ARG A 309 -21.03 7.21 -30.79
CA ARG A 309 -20.41 6.69 -32.01
C ARG A 309 -20.74 5.20 -32.18
N TRP A 310 -20.23 4.59 -33.27
CA TRP A 310 -20.09 3.14 -33.40
C TRP A 310 -21.41 2.36 -33.28
N PHE A 311 -22.50 2.89 -33.82
CA PHE A 311 -23.86 2.35 -33.68
C PHE A 311 -24.37 2.26 -32.22
N GLY A 312 -23.88 3.10 -31.29
CA GLY A 312 -24.33 3.14 -29.90
C GLY A 312 -25.85 3.29 -29.71
N GLY A 313 -26.53 4.03 -30.59
CA GLY A 313 -28.00 4.12 -30.58
C GLY A 313 -28.73 2.83 -30.99
N GLN A 314 -28.09 1.97 -31.79
CA GLN A 314 -28.61 0.63 -32.05
C GLN A 314 -28.44 -0.28 -30.83
N LEU A 315 -27.34 -0.14 -30.09
CA LEU A 315 -27.18 -0.85 -28.82
C LEU A 315 -28.27 -0.46 -27.81
N ASP A 316 -28.64 0.82 -27.72
CA ASP A 316 -29.79 1.24 -26.89
C ASP A 316 -31.09 0.56 -27.32
N SER A 317 -31.35 0.52 -28.63
CA SER A 317 -32.56 -0.09 -29.20
C SER A 317 -32.60 -1.61 -28.96
N ILE A 318 -31.47 -2.30 -29.12
CA ILE A 318 -31.33 -3.74 -28.82
C ILE A 318 -31.47 -3.98 -27.32
N GLY A 319 -30.84 -3.14 -26.49
CA GLY A 319 -30.91 -3.18 -25.04
C GLY A 319 -32.34 -3.16 -24.53
N GLN A 320 -33.09 -2.16 -24.98
CA GLN A 320 -34.51 -2.02 -24.68
C GLN A 320 -35.32 -3.22 -25.21
N ALA A 321 -35.12 -3.63 -26.45
CA ALA A 321 -35.92 -4.70 -27.08
C ALA A 321 -35.63 -6.10 -26.50
N GLN A 322 -34.40 -6.36 -26.06
CA GLN A 322 -33.98 -7.63 -25.49
C GLN A 322 -33.98 -7.63 -23.96
N ASN A 323 -34.31 -6.51 -23.30
CA ASN A 323 -34.19 -6.33 -21.87
C ASN A 323 -32.79 -6.73 -21.37
N VAL A 324 -31.78 -6.06 -21.91
CA VAL A 324 -30.37 -6.19 -21.52
C VAL A 324 -29.79 -4.81 -21.25
N GLU A 325 -28.90 -4.74 -20.28
CA GLU A 325 -28.32 -3.46 -19.86
C GLU A 325 -27.27 -2.97 -20.85
N VAL A 326 -27.28 -1.66 -21.09
CA VAL A 326 -26.38 -0.98 -22.03
C VAL A 326 -25.48 -0.04 -21.24
N PHE A 327 -24.18 -0.32 -21.26
CA PHE A 327 -23.18 0.51 -20.62
C PHE A 327 -22.65 1.58 -21.56
N ASP A 328 -22.85 2.84 -21.20
CA ASP A 328 -22.38 4.01 -21.97
C ASP A 328 -20.93 4.36 -21.64
N LEU A 329 -20.01 3.46 -22.01
CA LEU A 329 -18.57 3.68 -21.85
C LEU A 329 -18.08 4.88 -22.68
N PHE A 330 -18.72 5.14 -23.83
CA PHE A 330 -18.44 6.30 -24.68
C PHE A 330 -18.52 7.62 -23.91
N THR A 331 -19.65 7.87 -23.24
CA THR A 331 -19.87 9.11 -22.50
C THR A 331 -18.92 9.21 -21.30
N LYS A 332 -18.76 8.12 -20.54
CA LYS A 332 -17.82 8.07 -19.40
C LYS A 332 -16.37 8.36 -19.82
N TRP A 333 -15.94 7.79 -20.94
CA TRP A 333 -14.61 8.06 -21.49
C TRP A 333 -14.45 9.49 -21.97
N GLN A 334 -15.48 10.06 -22.60
CA GLN A 334 -15.45 11.45 -23.05
C GLN A 334 -15.40 12.43 -21.86
N ASP A 335 -16.16 12.17 -20.80
CA ASP A 335 -16.14 12.98 -19.57
C ASP A 335 -14.79 12.87 -18.85
N PHE A 336 -14.22 11.67 -18.77
CA PHE A 336 -12.86 11.50 -18.28
C PHE A 336 -11.85 12.28 -19.13
N GLY A 337 -11.94 12.19 -20.46
CA GLY A 337 -11.05 12.92 -21.36
C GLY A 337 -11.16 14.43 -21.23
N LEU A 338 -12.33 14.96 -20.90
CA LEU A 338 -12.52 16.38 -20.61
C LEU A 338 -11.94 16.77 -19.25
N SER A 339 -12.01 15.88 -18.25
CA SER A 339 -11.43 16.12 -16.93
C SER A 339 -9.90 16.23 -16.96
N VAL A 340 -9.22 15.47 -17.83
CA VAL A 340 -7.76 15.49 -17.98
C VAL A 340 -7.28 16.37 -19.15
N GLY A 341 -8.19 16.79 -20.03
CA GLY A 341 -7.93 17.61 -21.20
C GLY A 341 -7.36 16.84 -22.40
N TYR A 342 -7.45 17.45 -23.60
CA TYR A 342 -7.01 16.83 -24.85
C TYR A 342 -5.53 16.40 -24.85
N GLU A 343 -4.65 17.19 -24.24
CA GLU A 343 -3.23 16.83 -24.10
C GLU A 343 -2.99 15.81 -22.99
N GLY A 344 -3.76 15.84 -21.89
CA GLY A 344 -3.69 14.80 -20.85
C GLY A 344 -4.08 13.42 -21.40
N MET A 345 -5.05 13.38 -22.33
CA MET A 345 -5.44 12.16 -23.02
C MET A 345 -4.37 11.58 -23.94
N ALA A 346 -3.30 12.30 -24.28
CA ALA A 346 -2.23 11.76 -25.12
C ALA A 346 -1.63 10.47 -24.54
N SER A 347 -1.45 10.41 -23.21
CA SER A 347 -0.85 9.24 -22.55
C SER A 347 -1.76 8.01 -22.49
N TYR A 348 -3.06 8.18 -22.77
CA TYR A 348 -4.07 7.12 -22.76
C TYR A 348 -4.35 6.53 -24.16
N TYR A 349 -3.73 7.11 -25.20
CA TYR A 349 -3.82 6.61 -26.56
C TYR A 349 -2.45 6.12 -27.03
N ALA A 350 -2.46 5.13 -27.92
CA ALA A 350 -1.26 4.54 -28.48
C ALA A 350 -0.51 5.54 -29.37
N ILE A 351 0.80 5.30 -29.54
CA ILE A 351 1.62 5.98 -30.54
C ILE A 351 1.88 4.97 -31.66
N GLN A 352 1.68 5.39 -32.90
CA GLN A 352 1.99 4.56 -34.06
C GLN A 352 3.51 4.35 -34.20
N ALA A 353 3.91 3.29 -34.89
CA ALA A 353 5.33 2.95 -35.09
C ALA A 353 6.17 4.07 -35.76
N ASN A 354 5.52 4.98 -36.50
CA ASN A 354 6.17 6.14 -37.12
C ASN A 354 6.29 7.36 -36.19
N GLY A 355 5.92 7.22 -34.91
CA GLY A 355 5.94 8.30 -33.90
C GLY A 355 4.72 9.23 -33.93
N SER A 356 3.74 9.01 -34.82
CA SER A 356 2.50 9.79 -34.85
C SER A 356 1.47 9.27 -33.83
N ASN A 357 0.59 10.14 -33.36
CA ASN A 357 -0.45 9.76 -32.40
C ASN A 357 -1.49 8.85 -33.06
N ASP A 358 -1.85 7.76 -32.40
CA ASP A 358 -3.08 7.03 -32.71
C ASP A 358 -4.25 7.70 -32.01
N ASP A 359 -5.30 8.03 -32.76
CA ASP A 359 -6.45 8.76 -32.24
C ASP A 359 -7.59 7.84 -31.76
N LEU A 360 -7.44 6.52 -31.93
CA LEU A 360 -8.47 5.53 -31.66
C LEU A 360 -8.04 4.48 -30.64
N HIS A 361 -6.84 3.94 -30.82
CA HIS A 361 -6.37 2.80 -30.04
C HIS A 361 -5.71 3.25 -28.73
N GLN A 362 -5.91 2.47 -27.68
CA GLN A 362 -5.44 2.82 -26.34
C GLN A 362 -3.99 2.39 -26.13
N SER A 363 -3.26 3.20 -25.36
CA SER A 363 -2.03 2.76 -24.71
C SER A 363 -2.37 1.78 -23.58
N LYS A 364 -1.35 1.21 -22.92
CA LYS A 364 -1.56 0.38 -21.71
C LYS A 364 -2.41 1.12 -20.67
N ASN A 365 -2.03 2.35 -20.33
CA ASN A 365 -2.75 3.19 -19.37
C ASN A 365 -4.21 3.45 -19.78
N GLY A 366 -4.45 3.68 -21.08
CA GLY A 366 -5.80 3.83 -21.62
C GLY A 366 -6.66 2.60 -21.44
N ALA A 367 -6.11 1.44 -21.79
CA ALA A 367 -6.79 0.17 -21.70
C ALA A 367 -7.06 -0.23 -20.23
N GLU A 368 -6.12 0.01 -19.32
CA GLU A 368 -6.31 -0.21 -17.88
C GLU A 368 -7.40 0.71 -17.30
N LYS A 369 -7.45 1.99 -17.70
CA LYS A 369 -8.49 2.92 -17.25
C LYS A 369 -9.87 2.53 -17.76
N LEU A 370 -9.98 2.06 -19.00
CA LEU A 370 -11.24 1.52 -19.53
C LEU A 370 -11.65 0.23 -18.81
N ALA A 371 -10.70 -0.65 -18.49
CA ALA A 371 -10.96 -1.86 -17.72
C ALA A 371 -11.45 -1.55 -16.30
N GLU A 372 -10.88 -0.55 -15.65
CA GLU A 372 -11.33 -0.01 -14.36
C GLU A 372 -12.80 0.45 -14.47
N MET A 373 -13.14 1.29 -15.47
CA MET A 373 -14.53 1.76 -15.68
C MET A 373 -15.50 0.61 -15.96
N MET A 374 -15.09 -0.38 -16.76
CA MET A 374 -15.87 -1.59 -17.04
C MET A 374 -16.09 -2.40 -15.77
N SER A 375 -15.07 -2.58 -14.94
CA SER A 375 -15.15 -3.33 -13.69
C SER A 375 -16.12 -2.65 -12.69
N GLY A 376 -16.02 -1.33 -12.54
CA GLY A 376 -16.93 -0.57 -11.68
C GLY A 376 -18.39 -0.65 -12.14
N PHE A 377 -18.64 -0.74 -13.45
CA PHE A 377 -19.97 -1.03 -13.97
C PHE A 377 -20.47 -2.43 -13.58
N LEU A 378 -19.66 -3.46 -13.83
CA LEU A 378 -20.04 -4.85 -13.53
C LEU A 378 -20.29 -5.06 -12.03
N MET A 379 -19.54 -4.40 -11.16
CA MET A 379 -19.71 -4.43 -9.70
C MET A 379 -20.99 -3.72 -9.27
N ASN A 380 -21.29 -2.53 -9.82
CA ASN A 380 -22.52 -1.80 -9.52
C ASN A 380 -23.78 -2.53 -10.01
N ALA A 381 -23.65 -3.30 -11.10
CA ALA A 381 -24.72 -4.19 -11.53
C ALA A 381 -24.92 -5.38 -10.58
N GLY A 382 -24.02 -5.61 -9.61
CA GLY A 382 -24.07 -6.71 -8.64
C GLY A 382 -23.68 -8.06 -9.22
N ASN A 383 -22.98 -8.09 -10.36
CA ASN A 383 -22.75 -9.32 -11.13
C ASN A 383 -21.31 -9.85 -11.05
N VAL A 384 -20.35 -9.08 -10.54
CA VAL A 384 -18.97 -9.55 -10.32
C VAL A 384 -18.44 -9.10 -8.97
N THR A 385 -17.56 -9.91 -8.40
CA THR A 385 -16.84 -9.62 -7.16
C THR A 385 -15.56 -8.84 -7.50
N PRO A 386 -15.23 -7.76 -6.77
CA PRO A 386 -13.94 -7.10 -6.91
C PRO A 386 -12.80 -8.07 -6.61
N LYS A 387 -11.68 -7.95 -7.34
CA LYS A 387 -10.47 -8.70 -7.02
C LYS A 387 -10.05 -8.36 -5.59
N GLU A 388 -9.87 -9.38 -4.76
CA GLU A 388 -9.33 -9.18 -3.42
C GLU A 388 -7.91 -8.60 -3.53
N VAL A 389 -7.73 -7.43 -2.94
CA VAL A 389 -6.39 -6.90 -2.70
C VAL A 389 -5.81 -7.71 -1.55
N PHE A 390 -4.55 -8.12 -1.68
CA PHE A 390 -3.86 -8.80 -0.59
C PHE A 390 -4.01 -7.99 0.70
N ALA A 391 -4.65 -8.59 1.70
CA ALA A 391 -4.91 -8.03 3.02
C ALA A 391 -4.78 -9.17 4.03
N PRO A 392 -3.54 -9.51 4.45
CA PRO A 392 -3.31 -10.62 5.35
C PRO A 392 -3.93 -10.32 6.72
N GLU A 393 -4.47 -11.35 7.37
CA GLU A 393 -4.98 -11.24 8.73
C GLU A 393 -3.90 -10.68 9.65
N ALA A 394 -4.25 -9.61 10.38
CA ALA A 394 -3.30 -8.92 11.24
C ALA A 394 -2.71 -9.89 12.28
N GLY A 395 -1.37 -9.94 12.36
CA GLY A 395 -0.65 -10.83 13.27
C GLY A 395 -0.59 -12.30 12.87
N ALA A 396 -1.25 -12.72 11.78
CA ALA A 396 -1.11 -14.07 11.27
C ALA A 396 0.31 -14.32 10.73
N SER A 397 0.89 -15.45 11.11
CA SER A 397 2.18 -15.91 10.59
C SER A 397 2.00 -16.75 9.34
N PHE A 398 2.95 -16.62 8.41
CA PHE A 398 2.96 -17.35 7.16
C PHE A 398 4.31 -17.97 6.87
N MET A 399 4.30 -19.18 6.31
CA MET A 399 5.46 -19.70 5.59
C MET A 399 5.29 -19.38 4.10
N ILE A 400 6.32 -18.81 3.47
CA ILE A 400 6.27 -18.36 2.08
C ILE A 400 7.00 -19.39 1.21
N LYS A 401 6.27 -20.24 0.48
CA LYS A 401 6.81 -21.36 -0.30
C LYS A 401 7.00 -20.98 -1.76
N ASN A 402 8.18 -21.24 -2.32
CA ASN A 402 8.44 -21.03 -3.74
C ASN A 402 7.79 -22.15 -4.58
N VAL A 403 7.08 -21.77 -5.64
CA VAL A 403 6.35 -22.73 -6.50
C VAL A 403 7.31 -23.62 -7.31
N ASN A 404 8.48 -23.12 -7.71
CA ASN A 404 9.42 -23.89 -8.51
C ASN A 404 10.11 -25.00 -7.71
N SER A 405 10.56 -24.69 -6.50
CA SER A 405 11.35 -25.61 -5.67
C SER A 405 10.53 -26.39 -4.64
N GLY A 406 9.37 -25.86 -4.22
CA GLY A 406 8.62 -26.35 -3.07
C GLY A 406 9.26 -26.04 -1.71
N LEU A 407 10.35 -25.24 -1.69
CA LEU A 407 11.08 -24.83 -0.49
C LEU A 407 10.57 -23.48 0.02
N TYR A 408 10.87 -23.14 1.27
CA TYR A 408 10.37 -21.93 1.93
C TYR A 408 11.42 -20.83 2.01
N MET A 409 10.99 -19.59 1.86
CA MET A 409 11.78 -18.40 2.18
C MET A 409 12.15 -18.40 3.67
N GLU A 410 13.43 -18.32 3.98
CA GLU A 410 13.97 -18.26 5.34
C GLU A 410 15.15 -17.30 5.44
N VAL A 411 15.45 -16.88 6.67
CA VAL A 411 16.70 -16.19 7.01
C VAL A 411 17.79 -17.25 7.21
N GLY A 412 18.86 -17.17 6.41
CA GLY A 412 19.96 -18.13 6.42
C GLY A 412 20.61 -18.25 7.79
N GLY A 413 20.83 -19.50 8.24
CA GLY A 413 21.45 -19.77 9.54
C GLY A 413 20.60 -19.41 10.77
N ALA A 414 19.38 -18.90 10.57
CA ALA A 414 18.59 -18.26 11.64
C ALA A 414 19.33 -17.07 12.29
N ASN A 415 20.14 -16.35 11.50
CA ASN A 415 20.92 -15.21 11.98
C ASN A 415 20.04 -13.96 12.14
N ALA A 416 19.78 -13.55 13.39
CA ALA A 416 19.00 -12.37 13.74
C ALA A 416 19.88 -11.11 13.74
N GLU A 417 20.42 -10.73 12.59
CA GLU A 417 21.34 -9.60 12.43
C GLU A 417 21.05 -8.79 11.17
N GLU A 418 21.44 -7.51 11.18
CA GLU A 418 21.28 -6.59 10.07
C GLU A 418 22.06 -7.10 8.85
N GLY A 419 21.38 -7.18 7.71
CA GLY A 419 21.95 -7.70 6.46
C GLY A 419 22.00 -9.23 6.38
N ALA A 420 21.44 -9.97 7.34
CA ALA A 420 21.39 -11.43 7.24
C ALA A 420 20.64 -11.87 5.99
N ASN A 421 21.26 -12.81 5.26
CA ASN A 421 20.81 -13.20 3.94
C ASN A 421 19.49 -13.97 3.96
N VAL A 422 18.60 -13.67 3.02
CA VAL A 422 17.37 -14.46 2.81
C VAL A 422 17.62 -15.49 1.71
N GLN A 423 17.25 -16.73 1.98
CA GLN A 423 17.45 -17.88 1.10
C GLN A 423 16.19 -18.75 1.07
N GLN A 424 16.15 -19.77 0.21
CA GLN A 424 15.16 -20.83 0.33
C GLN A 424 15.71 -22.06 1.06
N TRP A 425 14.87 -22.77 1.81
CA TRP A 425 15.23 -24.01 2.48
C TRP A 425 14.03 -24.91 2.77
N GLY A 426 14.28 -26.21 2.88
CA GLY A 426 13.26 -27.21 3.22
C GLY A 426 12.85 -27.13 4.69
N ALA A 427 11.55 -27.16 4.96
CA ALA A 427 11.04 -27.13 6.33
C ALA A 427 9.91 -28.15 6.51
N ASN A 428 9.94 -28.84 7.65
CA ASN A 428 8.90 -29.79 8.05
C ASN A 428 7.87 -29.15 8.99
N GLU A 429 8.19 -28.01 9.58
CA GLU A 429 7.35 -27.28 10.53
C GLU A 429 7.67 -25.77 10.54
N PRO A 430 6.73 -24.92 10.99
CA PRO A 430 6.95 -23.49 11.18
C PRO A 430 7.99 -23.22 12.29
N ALA A 431 8.90 -22.28 12.04
CA ALA A 431 9.94 -21.83 12.97
C ALA A 431 10.24 -20.33 12.78
N ALA A 432 10.94 -19.72 13.74
CA ALA A 432 11.28 -18.28 13.70
C ALA A 432 11.96 -17.85 12.38
N ARG A 433 12.88 -18.68 11.89
CA ARG A 433 13.68 -18.38 10.69
C ARG A 433 12.90 -18.40 9.36
N ASN A 434 11.76 -19.09 9.31
CA ASN A 434 11.03 -19.38 8.06
C ASN A 434 9.55 -18.97 8.14
N THR A 435 9.20 -18.13 9.13
CA THR A 435 7.85 -17.58 9.27
C THR A 435 7.89 -16.06 9.26
N TRP A 436 6.87 -15.50 8.65
CA TRP A 436 6.78 -14.08 8.34
C TRP A 436 5.39 -13.55 8.71
N THR A 437 5.34 -12.34 9.25
CA THR A 437 4.09 -11.58 9.44
C THR A 437 4.10 -10.37 8.51
N PHE A 438 2.95 -9.72 8.35
CA PHE A 438 2.81 -8.60 7.43
C PHE A 438 2.24 -7.38 8.15
N THR A 439 2.83 -6.20 7.88
CA THR A 439 2.31 -4.92 8.36
C THR A 439 2.10 -4.01 7.16
N GLN A 440 0.93 -3.39 7.01
CA GLN A 440 0.69 -2.47 5.89
C GLN A 440 1.66 -1.28 5.98
N ALA A 441 2.28 -0.92 4.85
CA ALA A 441 3.20 0.20 4.74
C ALA A 441 2.50 1.45 4.21
N THR A 442 1.97 1.38 2.98
CA THR A 442 1.19 2.44 2.34
C THR A 442 0.41 1.86 1.17
N GLY A 443 -0.86 2.25 1.00
CA GLY A 443 -1.72 1.68 -0.05
C GLY A 443 -1.68 0.16 -0.02
N ASP A 444 -1.35 -0.44 -1.15
CA ASP A 444 -1.25 -1.88 -1.39
C ASP A 444 0.17 -2.46 -1.17
N TYR A 445 1.06 -1.72 -0.50
CA TYR A 445 2.38 -2.19 -0.07
C TYR A 445 2.41 -2.61 1.41
N TYR A 446 3.24 -3.61 1.69
CA TYR A 446 3.44 -4.22 2.99
C TYR A 446 4.92 -4.29 3.35
N PHE A 447 5.18 -4.11 4.64
CA PHE A 447 6.35 -4.66 5.30
C PHE A 447 6.19 -6.17 5.47
N VAL A 448 7.26 -6.93 5.24
CA VAL A 448 7.32 -8.37 5.52
C VAL A 448 8.24 -8.59 6.71
N ASN A 449 7.64 -8.82 7.87
CA ASN A 449 8.30 -8.94 9.15
C ASN A 449 8.79 -10.38 9.36
N SER A 450 10.06 -10.58 9.73
CA SER A 450 10.56 -11.89 10.13
C SER A 450 10.16 -12.18 11.57
N ASN A 451 9.68 -13.40 11.84
CA ASN A 451 9.46 -13.88 13.21
C ASN A 451 10.77 -14.26 13.94
N LEU A 452 11.93 -14.04 13.32
CA LEU A 452 13.24 -14.28 13.91
C LEU A 452 13.53 -13.26 15.02
N GLY A 453 14.25 -13.69 16.07
CA GLY A 453 14.53 -12.85 17.23
C GLY A 453 13.27 -12.56 18.04
N ASP A 454 12.89 -11.29 18.17
CA ASP A 454 11.69 -10.83 18.88
C ASP A 454 10.43 -10.82 17.99
N GLY A 455 10.57 -11.17 16.70
CA GLY A 455 9.51 -11.14 15.71
C GLY A 455 9.03 -9.74 15.30
N LYS A 456 9.75 -8.68 15.69
CA LYS A 456 9.36 -7.28 15.46
C LYS A 456 10.49 -6.41 14.91
N THR A 457 11.74 -6.80 15.13
CA THR A 457 12.92 -6.03 14.75
C THR A 457 13.27 -6.14 13.26
N TRP A 458 13.07 -7.32 12.66
CA TRP A 458 13.64 -7.66 11.36
C TRP A 458 12.60 -7.66 10.23
N TYR A 459 12.92 -7.01 9.12
CA TYR A 459 12.05 -6.83 7.96
C TYR A 459 12.78 -7.23 6.69
N LEU A 460 12.08 -7.81 5.70
CA LEU A 460 12.64 -7.95 4.36
C LEU A 460 13.08 -6.58 3.85
N TYR A 461 14.24 -6.56 3.21
CA TYR A 461 14.89 -5.37 2.70
C TYR A 461 15.62 -5.70 1.41
N VAL A 462 15.39 -4.86 0.39
CA VAL A 462 16.19 -4.89 -0.84
C VAL A 462 17.52 -4.22 -0.54
N ASP A 463 18.60 -5.00 -0.53
CA ASP A 463 19.90 -4.53 -0.09
C ASP A 463 20.35 -3.28 -0.88
N GLN A 464 20.84 -2.29 -0.13
CA GLN A 464 21.21 -0.95 -0.61
C GLN A 464 20.09 -0.21 -1.38
N GLY A 465 18.83 -0.61 -1.23
CA GLY A 465 17.71 -0.06 -1.99
C GLY A 465 17.87 -0.20 -3.50
N SER A 466 18.55 -1.27 -3.96
CA SER A 466 18.81 -1.51 -5.38
C SER A 466 17.52 -1.45 -6.20
N ARG A 467 17.62 -0.91 -7.41
CA ARG A 467 16.52 -0.87 -8.40
C ARG A 467 16.67 -1.90 -9.51
N GLU A 468 17.83 -2.56 -9.55
CA GLU A 468 18.24 -3.42 -10.65
C GLU A 468 18.00 -4.89 -10.33
N SER A 469 17.86 -5.69 -11.39
CA SER A 469 17.89 -7.15 -11.31
C SER A 469 19.15 -7.66 -10.62
N GLY A 470 19.00 -8.66 -9.76
CA GLY A 470 20.07 -9.21 -8.93
C GLY A 470 20.31 -8.47 -7.61
N GLY A 471 19.50 -7.43 -7.29
CA GLY A 471 19.51 -6.83 -5.97
C GLY A 471 19.19 -7.87 -4.90
N ASN A 472 20.05 -8.01 -3.89
CA ASN A 472 19.91 -9.05 -2.88
C ASN A 472 18.72 -8.79 -1.95
N ILE A 473 18.09 -9.83 -1.43
CA ILE A 473 17.10 -9.72 -0.36
C ILE A 473 17.73 -10.16 0.96
N VAL A 474 17.69 -9.28 1.95
CA VAL A 474 18.21 -9.51 3.29
C VAL A 474 17.14 -9.12 4.32
N ILE A 475 17.41 -9.35 5.60
CA ILE A 475 16.66 -8.70 6.68
C ILE A 475 17.39 -7.48 7.23
N ALA A 476 16.63 -6.44 7.57
CA ALA A 476 17.12 -5.20 8.14
C ALA A 476 16.13 -4.64 9.17
N GLN A 477 16.59 -3.71 10.01
CA GLN A 477 15.70 -2.91 10.86
C GLN A 477 14.78 -2.03 10.01
N LYS A 478 13.60 -1.71 10.54
CA LYS A 478 12.64 -0.86 9.84
C LYS A 478 13.22 0.52 9.56
N ASN A 479 13.24 0.92 8.30
CA ASN A 479 13.72 2.24 7.84
C ASN A 479 12.59 3.13 7.28
N GLY A 480 11.43 2.53 6.95
CA GLY A 480 10.27 3.25 6.42
C GLY A 480 10.41 3.75 4.97
N TYR A 481 11.37 3.23 4.20
CA TYR A 481 11.61 3.60 2.81
C TYR A 481 11.12 2.53 1.82
N SER A 482 11.07 2.89 0.53
CA SER A 482 10.58 2.03 -0.55
C SER A 482 11.34 0.71 -0.72
N ASP A 483 12.51 0.57 -0.12
CA ASP A 483 13.32 -0.65 -0.17
C ASP A 483 12.85 -1.75 0.81
N GLN A 484 11.90 -1.44 1.68
CA GLN A 484 11.19 -2.41 2.55
C GLN A 484 9.71 -2.56 2.19
N PHE A 485 9.26 -1.97 1.07
CA PHE A 485 7.85 -2.00 0.67
C PHE A 485 7.66 -3.04 -0.42
N PHE A 486 6.85 -4.04 -0.12
CA PHE A 486 6.56 -5.16 -1.01
C PHE A 486 5.07 -5.21 -1.35
N LYS A 487 4.74 -5.36 -2.62
CA LYS A 487 3.36 -5.51 -3.08
C LYS A 487 3.10 -6.96 -3.48
N PHE A 488 2.00 -7.52 -3.01
CA PHE A 488 1.62 -8.91 -3.26
C PHE A 488 0.55 -8.94 -4.33
N GLU A 489 0.93 -9.33 -5.55
CA GLU A 489 0.01 -9.48 -6.66
C GLU A 489 -0.50 -10.91 -6.73
N ASP A 490 -1.80 -11.09 -6.50
CA ASP A 490 -2.48 -12.38 -6.68
C ASP A 490 -2.48 -12.77 -8.17
N ASN A 491 -1.88 -13.93 -8.48
CA ASN A 491 -1.77 -14.47 -9.82
C ASN A 491 -3.05 -15.21 -10.28
N GLY A 492 -4.04 -15.39 -9.39
CA GLY A 492 -5.30 -16.08 -9.68
C GLY A 492 -5.22 -17.61 -9.67
N ASP A 493 -4.08 -18.18 -9.25
CA ASP A 493 -3.78 -19.61 -9.16
C ASP A 493 -3.32 -20.02 -7.74
N ASP A 494 -3.78 -19.29 -6.72
CA ASP A 494 -3.36 -19.40 -5.30
C ASP A 494 -1.87 -19.10 -5.06
N THR A 495 -1.22 -18.46 -6.03
CA THR A 495 0.15 -17.96 -5.90
C THR A 495 0.20 -16.44 -6.01
N TYR A 496 1.28 -15.87 -5.48
CA TYR A 496 1.53 -14.44 -5.47
C TYR A 496 2.86 -14.13 -6.15
N THR A 497 2.89 -13.02 -6.88
CA THR A 497 4.11 -12.33 -7.28
C THR A 497 4.38 -11.24 -6.26
N ILE A 498 5.59 -11.19 -5.69
CA ILE A 498 5.96 -10.20 -4.66
C ILE A 498 6.80 -9.12 -5.33
N LEU A 499 6.22 -7.96 -5.65
CA LEU A 499 6.89 -6.85 -6.32
C LEU A 499 7.65 -5.96 -5.33
N THR A 500 8.80 -5.44 -5.75
CA THR A 500 9.62 -4.53 -4.95
C THR A 500 9.35 -3.07 -5.30
N ARG A 501 9.05 -2.24 -4.29
CA ARG A 501 8.83 -0.82 -4.54
C ARG A 501 10.12 -0.05 -4.86
N SER A 502 11.28 -0.52 -4.42
CA SER A 502 12.59 0.06 -4.78
C SER A 502 12.77 0.13 -6.30
N SER A 503 12.35 -0.91 -7.01
CA SER A 503 12.36 -1.00 -8.48
C SER A 503 11.19 -0.28 -9.16
N ARG A 504 10.26 0.30 -8.37
CA ARG A 504 8.97 0.83 -8.85
C ARG A 504 8.14 -0.24 -9.54
N ASP A 505 8.07 -1.41 -8.90
CA ASP A 505 7.27 -2.55 -9.35
C ASP A 505 7.78 -3.23 -10.63
N ALA A 506 8.99 -2.88 -11.08
CA ALA A 506 9.62 -3.48 -12.27
C ALA A 506 10.23 -4.88 -11.97
N CYS A 507 10.59 -5.13 -10.71
CA CYS A 507 11.18 -6.38 -10.25
C CYS A 507 10.27 -7.11 -9.25
N ALA A 508 10.37 -8.44 -9.24
CA ALA A 508 9.77 -9.33 -8.26
C ALA A 508 10.83 -10.06 -7.42
N VAL A 509 10.47 -10.43 -6.19
CA VAL A 509 11.25 -11.34 -5.34
C VAL A 509 11.27 -12.73 -5.96
N GLU A 510 12.47 -13.29 -6.13
CA GLU A 510 12.68 -14.56 -6.81
C GLU A 510 13.74 -15.43 -6.14
N VAL A 511 13.74 -16.71 -6.48
CA VAL A 511 14.88 -17.60 -6.25
C VAL A 511 15.89 -17.44 -7.38
N GLY A 512 17.11 -17.00 -7.05
CA GLY A 512 18.13 -16.69 -8.03
C GLY A 512 18.45 -17.86 -8.97
N SER A 513 18.45 -17.57 -10.27
CA SER A 513 18.67 -18.56 -11.35
C SER A 513 17.70 -19.76 -11.33
N ALA A 514 16.51 -19.60 -10.72
CA ALA A 514 15.50 -20.66 -10.59
C ALA A 514 16.01 -21.98 -9.97
N LYS A 515 17.02 -21.89 -9.09
CA LYS A 515 17.58 -23.04 -8.39
C LYS A 515 16.56 -23.71 -7.48
N THR A 516 16.69 -25.02 -7.28
CA THR A 516 15.77 -25.81 -6.43
C THR A 516 16.45 -26.42 -5.20
N GLU A 517 17.74 -26.13 -4.98
CA GLU A 517 18.48 -26.58 -3.82
C GLU A 517 18.25 -25.70 -2.57
N ASN A 518 18.44 -26.31 -1.40
CA ASN A 518 18.55 -25.60 -0.13
C ASN A 518 19.71 -24.58 -0.18
N GLY A 519 19.47 -23.39 0.35
CA GLY A 519 20.46 -22.30 0.39
C GLY A 519 20.55 -21.50 -0.90
N ALA A 520 19.69 -21.76 -1.90
CA ALA A 520 19.63 -20.87 -3.05
C ALA A 520 19.14 -19.47 -2.62
N ASN A 521 19.80 -18.45 -3.16
CA ASN A 521 19.63 -17.07 -2.76
C ASN A 521 18.26 -16.51 -3.16
N ILE A 522 17.67 -15.66 -2.30
CA ILE A 522 16.52 -14.84 -2.67
C ILE A 522 17.01 -13.46 -3.08
N GLN A 523 16.57 -13.01 -4.25
CA GLN A 523 16.95 -11.72 -4.84
C GLN A 523 15.73 -11.06 -5.50
N GLN A 524 15.84 -9.82 -5.94
CA GLN A 524 14.88 -9.24 -6.88
C GLN A 524 15.36 -9.42 -8.33
N TRP A 525 14.41 -9.57 -9.26
CA TRP A 525 14.69 -9.61 -10.69
C TRP A 525 13.50 -9.10 -11.50
N GLU A 526 13.76 -8.55 -12.69
CA GLU A 526 12.72 -8.11 -13.63
C GLU A 526 11.61 -9.18 -13.76
N THR A 527 10.36 -8.73 -13.68
CA THR A 527 9.20 -9.62 -13.75
C THR A 527 9.16 -10.41 -15.06
N ASN A 528 9.15 -11.74 -14.98
CA ASN A 528 9.18 -12.63 -16.15
C ASN A 528 8.14 -13.76 -16.09
N GLY A 529 7.40 -13.88 -14.98
CA GLY A 529 6.31 -14.83 -14.82
C GLY A 529 6.75 -16.29 -14.63
N HIS A 530 8.03 -16.56 -14.44
CA HIS A 530 8.53 -17.90 -14.15
C HIS A 530 8.20 -18.34 -12.71
N ASN A 531 8.10 -19.65 -12.49
CA ASN A 531 7.73 -20.21 -11.18
C ASN A 531 8.72 -19.85 -10.06
N CYS A 532 9.94 -19.43 -10.38
CA CYS A 532 10.89 -18.93 -9.39
C CYS A 532 10.48 -17.58 -8.77
N GLN A 533 9.56 -16.84 -9.41
CA GLN A 533 8.97 -15.58 -8.92
C GLN A 533 7.59 -15.78 -8.27
N LYS A 534 7.07 -17.01 -8.27
CA LYS A 534 5.74 -17.32 -7.74
C LYS A 534 5.84 -17.94 -6.35
N TRP A 535 5.01 -17.44 -5.44
CA TRP A 535 5.04 -17.79 -4.02
C TRP A 535 3.66 -18.21 -3.51
N ILE A 536 3.60 -19.26 -2.70
CA ILE A 536 2.41 -19.68 -1.97
C ILE A 536 2.56 -19.17 -0.54
N LEU A 537 1.56 -18.46 -0.01
CA LEU A 537 1.51 -18.03 1.38
C LEU A 537 0.70 -19.04 2.19
N GLU A 538 1.38 -19.79 3.06
CA GLU A 538 0.74 -20.78 3.92
C GLU A 538 0.56 -20.20 5.32
N LYS A 539 -0.68 -19.91 5.72
CA LYS A 539 -0.98 -19.47 7.09
C LYS A 539 -0.60 -20.58 8.06
N VAL A 540 0.14 -20.24 9.11
CA VAL A 540 0.64 -21.18 10.12
C VAL A 540 0.37 -20.67 11.52
N ASP A 541 0.19 -21.62 12.44
CA ASP A 541 0.12 -21.36 13.87
C ASP A 541 1.54 -21.17 14.43
N TYR A 542 2.03 -19.93 14.40
CA TYR A 542 3.33 -19.54 14.92
C TYR A 542 3.30 -18.13 15.53
N PRO A 543 3.88 -17.93 16.73
CA PRO A 543 4.50 -18.93 17.60
C PRO A 543 3.48 -19.89 18.22
N LYS A 544 3.82 -21.18 18.29
CA LYS A 544 2.90 -22.23 18.77
C LYS A 544 2.58 -22.02 20.25
N ALA A 545 1.32 -21.74 20.58
CA ALA A 545 0.88 -21.54 21.96
C ALA A 545 1.15 -22.79 22.81
N THR A 546 1.98 -22.67 23.86
CA THR A 546 2.26 -23.79 24.78
C THR A 546 1.27 -23.72 25.94
N THR A 547 0.20 -24.52 25.89
CA THR A 547 -0.78 -24.64 26.97
C THR A 547 -0.24 -25.58 28.05
N THR A 548 0.35 -25.04 29.11
CA THR A 548 0.59 -25.78 30.35
C THR A 548 -0.53 -25.45 31.33
N ALA A 549 -1.55 -26.30 31.36
CA ALA A 549 -2.64 -26.23 32.33
C ALA A 549 -2.22 -26.90 33.65
N GLU A 550 -1.96 -26.12 34.69
CA GLU A 550 -1.97 -26.62 36.07
C GLU A 550 -3.30 -26.27 36.74
N THR A 551 -4.08 -27.31 37.04
CA THR A 551 -5.32 -27.24 37.80
C THR A 551 -4.99 -27.35 39.29
N THR A 552 -5.31 -26.32 40.08
CA THR A 552 -5.38 -26.48 41.55
C THR A 552 -6.76 -26.05 42.04
N THR A 553 -7.52 -27.04 42.51
CA THR A 553 -8.79 -26.85 43.22
C THR A 553 -8.50 -26.50 44.68
N VAL A 554 -9.13 -25.45 45.22
CA VAL A 554 -9.14 -25.18 46.67
C VAL A 554 -10.58 -25.09 47.16
N THR A 555 -10.94 -26.04 48.02
CA THR A 555 -12.11 -25.99 48.90
C THR A 555 -11.72 -25.20 50.14
N THR A 556 -12.47 -24.14 50.48
CA THR A 556 -12.23 -23.36 51.69
C THR A 556 -12.93 -24.03 52.87
N THR A 557 -12.16 -24.51 53.86
CA THR A 557 -12.67 -24.79 55.20
C THR A 557 -11.74 -24.13 56.20
N THR A 558 -12.27 -23.15 56.91
CA THR A 558 -11.58 -22.37 57.92
C THR A 558 -11.44 -23.21 59.19
N THR A 559 -10.22 -23.50 59.61
CA THR A 559 -9.95 -23.87 61.01
C THR A 559 -8.59 -23.32 61.42
N THR A 560 -8.63 -22.46 62.43
CA THR A 560 -7.50 -21.79 63.06
C THR A 560 -6.66 -22.79 63.87
N VAL A 561 -5.37 -22.93 63.55
CA VAL A 561 -4.39 -23.54 64.45
C VAL A 561 -3.12 -22.69 64.44
N THR A 562 -2.77 -22.17 65.61
CA THR A 562 -1.51 -21.47 65.89
C THR A 562 -0.46 -22.51 66.26
N THR A 563 0.67 -22.57 65.54
CA THR A 563 1.88 -23.25 66.04
C THR A 563 3.14 -22.50 65.62
N THR A 564 4.01 -22.24 66.59
CA THR A 564 5.34 -21.66 66.46
C THR A 564 6.37 -22.79 66.50
N VAL A 565 7.30 -22.85 65.53
CA VAL A 565 8.54 -23.65 65.65
C VAL A 565 9.71 -22.92 64.96
N THR A 566 10.87 -23.04 65.58
CA THR A 566 12.18 -22.45 65.25
C THR A 566 13.20 -23.59 65.12
N GLU A 567 14.07 -23.59 64.09
CA GLU A 567 15.44 -24.19 64.04
C GLU A 567 16.07 -23.82 62.65
N THR A 568 17.12 -22.99 62.54
CA THR A 568 18.60 -23.12 62.65
C THR A 568 19.38 -23.64 61.41
N VAL A 569 20.43 -22.88 61.07
CA VAL A 569 21.21 -22.72 59.80
C VAL A 569 22.50 -23.60 59.76
N PRO A 570 23.25 -23.74 58.63
CA PRO A 570 24.46 -22.88 58.44
C PRO A 570 24.94 -22.53 56.99
N VAL A 571 25.46 -21.28 56.87
CA VAL A 571 26.62 -20.69 56.09
C VAL A 571 26.66 -20.80 54.54
N GLN A 572 26.53 -19.72 53.73
CA GLN A 572 27.34 -18.50 53.40
C GLN A 572 28.41 -18.65 52.29
N SER A 573 28.29 -17.85 51.22
CA SER A 573 29.34 -17.56 50.21
C SER A 573 29.42 -16.05 49.95
N GLU A 574 30.63 -15.50 49.92
CA GLU A 574 30.97 -14.07 49.79
C GLU A 574 31.19 -13.67 48.31
N GLU A 575 30.77 -12.47 47.90
CA GLU A 575 30.96 -11.93 46.55
C GLU A 575 31.66 -10.54 46.63
N ALA A 576 32.74 -10.35 45.86
CA ALA A 576 33.53 -9.11 45.85
C ALA A 576 33.00 -8.14 44.79
N VAL A 577 32.67 -6.91 45.17
CA VAL A 577 32.05 -5.90 44.28
C VAL A 577 33.09 -4.84 43.88
N ARG A 578 33.20 -4.56 42.58
CA ARG A 578 34.10 -3.52 42.02
C ARG A 578 33.52 -2.11 42.27
N LYS A 579 34.28 -1.26 42.97
CA LYS A 579 33.91 0.13 43.31
C LYS A 579 34.46 1.11 42.28
N PHE A 580 33.59 1.97 41.74
CA PHE A 580 33.96 3.09 40.86
C PHE A 580 33.82 4.39 41.67
N PRO A 581 34.92 4.93 42.24
CA PRO A 581 34.84 6.05 43.18
C PRO A 581 34.23 7.29 42.54
N GLY A 582 33.17 7.83 43.15
CA GLY A 582 32.51 9.09 42.74
C GLY A 582 31.24 8.92 41.90
N ASP A 583 31.03 7.75 41.29
CA ASP A 583 29.89 7.47 40.41
C ASP A 583 28.69 6.97 41.25
N ALA A 584 28.07 7.91 41.97
CA ALA A 584 27.00 7.65 42.92
C ALA A 584 25.69 7.19 42.26
N ASN A 585 25.42 7.66 41.04
CA ASN A 585 24.21 7.32 40.29
C ASN A 585 24.39 6.05 39.41
N CYS A 586 25.63 5.55 39.28
CA CYS A 586 26.03 4.36 38.52
C CYS A 586 25.87 4.48 36.99
N ASP A 587 25.91 5.68 36.43
CA ASP A 587 25.87 5.94 34.98
C ASP A 587 27.24 5.82 34.30
N GLY A 588 28.31 5.62 35.08
CA GLY A 588 29.68 5.44 34.60
C GLY A 588 30.45 6.73 34.39
N ILE A 589 29.89 7.89 34.73
CA ILE A 589 30.48 9.22 34.61
C ILE A 589 30.45 9.89 35.99
N VAL A 590 31.57 10.46 36.43
CA VAL A 590 31.61 11.20 37.71
C VAL A 590 31.40 12.69 37.45
N ASP A 591 30.20 13.18 37.72
CA ASP A 591 29.84 14.58 37.52
C ASP A 591 29.00 15.18 38.67
N ILE A 592 28.51 16.41 38.47
CA ILE A 592 27.76 17.13 39.52
C ILE A 592 26.47 16.40 39.93
N SER A 593 25.92 15.56 39.05
CA SER A 593 24.71 14.78 39.25
C SER A 593 24.91 13.73 40.35
N ASP A 594 26.12 13.18 40.51
CA ASP A 594 26.46 12.26 41.59
C ASP A 594 26.47 12.96 42.96
N ALA A 595 27.06 14.15 43.02
CA ALA A 595 27.04 14.97 44.23
C ALA A 595 25.61 15.42 44.58
N VAL A 596 24.80 15.74 43.57
CA VAL A 596 23.37 16.10 43.75
C VAL A 596 22.58 14.91 44.25
N LEU A 597 22.80 13.69 43.73
CA LEU A 597 22.13 12.48 44.21
C LEU A 597 22.49 12.18 45.67
N ILE A 598 23.77 12.33 46.07
CA ILE A 598 24.19 12.19 47.47
C ILE A 598 23.46 13.20 48.36
N MET A 599 23.44 14.49 47.97
CA MET A 599 22.78 15.54 48.76
C MET A 599 21.26 15.35 48.83
N GLN A 600 20.61 14.94 47.74
CA GLN A 600 19.16 14.69 47.70
C GLN A 600 18.76 13.47 48.52
N THR A 601 19.54 12.38 48.44
CA THR A 601 19.34 11.16 49.23
C THR A 601 19.53 11.45 50.72
N MET A 602 20.52 12.28 51.10
CA MET A 602 20.74 12.70 52.49
C MET A 602 19.65 13.65 53.00
N ALA A 603 19.10 14.51 52.14
CA ALA A 603 18.06 15.46 52.51
C ALA A 603 16.66 14.83 52.61
N ASN A 604 16.36 13.82 51.79
CA ASN A 604 15.06 13.14 51.80
C ASN A 604 15.17 11.68 51.29
N PRO A 605 15.70 10.77 52.14
CA PRO A 605 16.01 9.38 51.74
C PRO A 605 14.76 8.54 51.40
N SER A 606 13.58 8.93 51.88
CA SER A 606 12.32 8.27 51.51
C SER A 606 11.89 8.54 50.08
N LYS A 607 12.30 9.68 49.51
CA LYS A 607 11.93 10.10 48.15
C LYS A 607 13.04 9.83 47.13
N TYR A 608 14.29 10.03 47.54
CA TYR A 608 15.46 9.82 46.70
C TYR A 608 16.28 8.68 47.31
N GLN A 609 16.35 7.56 46.61
CA GLN A 609 17.04 6.36 47.07
C GLN A 609 18.25 6.09 46.18
N MET A 610 19.36 5.73 46.82
CA MET A 610 20.59 5.33 46.16
C MET A 610 20.72 3.81 46.25
N THR A 611 21.14 3.19 45.15
CA THR A 611 21.37 1.73 45.13
C THR A 611 22.51 1.36 46.06
N ASP A 612 22.58 0.10 46.49
CA ASP A 612 23.69 -0.36 47.35
C ASP A 612 25.05 -0.19 46.68
N LYS A 613 25.13 -0.35 45.35
CA LYS A 613 26.34 -0.06 44.56
C LYS A 613 26.63 1.43 44.48
N GLY A 614 25.60 2.26 44.28
CA GLY A 614 25.72 3.72 44.32
C GLY A 614 26.27 4.20 45.66
N ARG A 615 25.83 3.60 46.77
CA ARG A 615 26.35 3.92 48.12
C ARG A 615 27.82 3.55 48.31
N ILE A 616 28.25 2.43 47.72
CA ILE A 616 29.66 2.01 47.74
C ILE A 616 30.52 2.96 46.89
N ASN A 617 30.04 3.36 45.71
CA ASN A 617 30.73 4.29 44.80
C ASN A 617 30.79 5.71 45.35
N ALA A 618 29.71 6.18 45.97
CA ALA A 618 29.54 7.53 46.50
C ALA A 618 30.45 7.85 47.69
N ASP A 619 30.82 6.85 48.50
CA ASP A 619 31.69 7.00 49.67
C ASP A 619 33.15 7.17 49.21
N VAL A 620 33.62 8.39 49.03
CA VAL A 620 34.93 8.71 48.43
C VAL A 620 35.92 9.38 49.40
N THR A 621 35.46 9.72 50.61
CA THR A 621 36.23 10.35 51.68
C THR A 621 36.10 9.55 52.98
N GLY A 622 36.75 9.95 54.08
CA GLY A 622 36.48 9.40 55.43
C GLY A 622 36.87 7.95 55.74
N SER A 623 37.39 7.18 54.77
CA SER A 623 37.81 5.77 54.92
C SER A 623 36.68 4.82 55.36
N GLY A 624 35.55 4.86 54.65
CA GLY A 624 34.47 3.88 54.83
C GLY A 624 33.51 4.22 55.97
N ASP A 625 33.36 5.51 56.27
CA ASP A 625 32.36 6.04 57.20
C ASP A 625 30.95 6.08 56.59
N GLY A 626 30.79 5.63 55.34
CA GLY A 626 29.55 5.63 54.59
C GLY A 626 29.32 6.97 53.89
N VAL A 627 28.27 7.06 53.07
CA VAL A 627 28.00 8.25 52.26
C VAL A 627 27.62 9.44 53.15
N THR A 628 28.43 10.50 53.12
CA THR A 628 28.25 11.76 53.83
C THR A 628 28.16 12.95 52.87
N VAL A 629 27.83 14.13 53.41
CA VAL A 629 27.87 15.38 52.63
C VAL A 629 29.28 15.79 52.21
N LEU A 630 30.32 15.29 52.89
CA LEU A 630 31.72 15.56 52.53
C LEU A 630 32.11 14.82 51.25
N ASP A 631 31.46 13.69 50.96
CA ASP A 631 31.63 12.96 49.70
C ASP A 631 31.04 13.70 48.51
N ALA A 632 29.85 14.28 48.67
CA ALA A 632 29.28 15.18 47.66
C ALA A 632 30.19 16.40 47.41
N GLN A 633 30.78 16.96 48.47
CA GLN A 633 31.71 18.07 48.36
C GLN A 633 33.04 17.69 47.69
N PHE A 634 33.51 16.45 47.91
CA PHE A 634 34.69 15.90 47.23
C PHE A 634 34.44 15.73 45.72
N ILE A 635 33.28 15.15 45.34
CA ILE A 635 32.89 15.02 43.93
C ILE A 635 32.74 16.39 43.27
N GLN A 636 32.14 17.38 43.94
CA GLN A 636 32.10 18.76 43.46
C GLN A 636 33.49 19.36 43.22
N SER A 637 34.42 19.10 44.14
CA SER A 637 35.81 19.57 44.01
C SER A 637 36.54 18.86 42.87
N TYR A 638 36.24 17.59 42.62
CA TYR A 638 36.75 16.83 41.47
C TYR A 638 36.21 17.39 40.14
N CYS A 639 34.91 17.67 40.04
CA CYS A 639 34.31 18.25 38.84
C CYS A 639 34.87 19.65 38.52
N LEU A 640 35.40 20.35 39.52
CA LEU A 640 36.11 21.63 39.37
C LEU A 640 37.61 21.47 39.08
N GLY A 641 38.12 20.23 39.00
CA GLY A 641 39.53 19.91 38.76
C GLY A 641 40.46 20.21 39.92
N LEU A 642 39.94 20.34 41.14
CA LEU A 642 40.71 20.74 42.33
C LEU A 642 41.28 19.54 43.11
N VAL A 643 40.74 18.35 42.90
CA VAL A 643 41.19 17.08 43.49
C VAL A 643 41.08 15.97 42.45
N GLU A 644 41.78 14.85 42.65
CA GLU A 644 41.68 13.65 41.80
C GLU A 644 40.89 12.53 42.50
N LEU A 645 40.20 11.69 41.73
CA LEU A 645 39.45 10.56 42.27
C LEU A 645 40.38 9.48 42.86
N PRO A 646 39.94 8.79 43.94
CA PRO A 646 40.65 7.62 44.44
C PRO A 646 40.76 6.53 43.37
N PRO A 647 41.78 5.65 43.45
CA PRO A 647 41.89 4.50 42.55
C PRO A 647 40.72 3.53 42.72
N VAL A 648 40.38 2.80 41.64
CA VAL A 648 39.35 1.75 41.63
C VAL A 648 39.80 0.58 42.52
N GLU A 649 38.97 0.22 43.50
CA GLU A 649 39.20 -0.87 44.45
C GLU A 649 38.08 -1.93 44.43
N TYR A 650 38.33 -3.12 44.97
CA TYR A 650 37.34 -4.18 45.13
C TYR A 650 36.98 -4.33 46.60
N VAL A 651 35.68 -4.22 46.93
CA VAL A 651 35.20 -4.21 48.32
C VAL A 651 34.44 -5.49 48.62
N ASN A 652 34.83 -6.19 49.68
CA ASN A 652 34.15 -7.41 50.14
C ASN A 652 32.98 -7.02 51.05
N VAL A 653 31.75 -7.34 50.65
CA VAL A 653 30.54 -6.99 51.43
C VAL A 653 30.14 -8.17 52.32
N THR A 654 30.33 -8.04 53.64
CA THR A 654 29.83 -9.03 54.60
C THR A 654 28.40 -8.68 55.01
N LYS A 655 27.43 -9.57 54.73
CA LYS A 655 26.07 -9.46 55.32
C LYS A 655 26.15 -9.78 56.82
N GLN A 656 26.03 -8.75 57.67
CA GLN A 656 25.86 -8.88 59.11
C GLN A 656 24.39 -9.19 59.48
N PRO A 657 24.14 -9.94 60.57
CA PRO A 657 22.87 -10.61 60.85
C PRO A 657 21.84 -9.70 61.51
N VAL A 658 20.56 -9.88 61.18
CA VAL A 658 19.45 -9.16 61.82
C VAL A 658 19.01 -9.92 63.08
N GLU A 659 19.10 -9.28 64.25
CA GLU A 659 18.56 -9.79 65.53
C GLU A 659 17.02 -9.84 65.55
N PRO A 660 16.40 -10.77 66.29
CA PRO A 660 14.95 -10.97 66.28
C PRO A 660 14.22 -9.98 67.20
N VAL A 661 13.25 -9.23 66.67
CA VAL A 661 12.30 -8.42 67.45
C VAL A 661 10.88 -8.97 67.27
N PRO A 662 10.13 -9.28 68.35
CA PRO A 662 8.78 -9.81 68.25
C PRO A 662 7.80 -8.66 68.07
N THR A 663 6.99 -8.69 67.01
CA THR A 663 5.91 -7.70 66.82
C THR A 663 4.60 -8.40 66.54
N THR A 664 3.59 -8.07 67.34
CA THR A 664 2.19 -8.51 67.21
C THR A 664 1.43 -7.42 66.46
N THR A 665 0.74 -7.78 65.37
CA THR A 665 -0.12 -6.84 64.63
C THR A 665 -1.44 -7.52 64.24
N VAL A 666 -2.54 -6.81 64.48
CA VAL A 666 -3.94 -7.20 64.23
C VAL A 666 -4.37 -6.71 62.85
N TYR A 667 -5.12 -7.53 62.11
CA TYR A 667 -5.56 -7.28 60.73
C TYR A 667 -6.82 -6.38 60.63
N TYR A 668 -6.87 -5.55 59.57
CA TYR A 668 -8.10 -5.16 58.88
C TYR A 668 -7.94 -5.52 57.39
N GLU A 669 -9.01 -5.99 56.76
CA GLU A 669 -9.04 -6.53 55.39
C GLU A 669 -8.81 -5.45 54.30
N PRO A 670 -8.00 -5.73 53.27
CA PRO A 670 -8.10 -5.08 51.97
C PRO A 670 -8.87 -5.97 50.97
N GLU A 671 -9.77 -5.35 50.21
CA GLU A 671 -10.37 -5.96 49.01
C GLU A 671 -9.27 -6.37 48.01
N THR A 672 -9.50 -7.51 47.36
CA THR A 672 -8.55 -8.16 46.45
C THR A 672 -8.85 -7.76 45.01
N THR A 673 -7.87 -7.20 44.31
CA THR A 673 -7.84 -7.13 42.84
C THR A 673 -6.63 -7.90 42.33
N THR A 674 -6.90 -8.92 41.53
CA THR A 674 -5.91 -9.78 40.87
C THR A 674 -5.33 -9.05 39.66
N VAL A 675 -3.99 -9.00 39.52
CA VAL A 675 -3.31 -8.49 38.32
C VAL A 675 -2.45 -9.60 37.73
N THR A 676 -2.66 -9.86 36.44
CA THR A 676 -1.93 -10.82 35.61
C THR A 676 -0.96 -10.03 34.73
N GLU A 677 0.35 -10.31 34.76
CA GLU A 677 1.32 -9.65 33.88
C GLU A 677 1.37 -10.33 32.50
N THR A 678 1.26 -9.52 31.44
CA THR A 678 1.23 -9.93 30.02
C THR A 678 2.34 -9.18 29.27
N THR A 679 3.03 -9.84 28.33
CA THR A 679 4.03 -9.21 27.44
C THR A 679 3.38 -8.12 26.58
N ALA A 680 3.91 -6.90 26.62
CA ALA A 680 3.26 -5.69 26.11
C ALA A 680 2.99 -5.73 24.58
N SER A 681 1.71 -5.63 24.22
CA SER A 681 1.23 -5.30 22.88
C SER A 681 1.78 -3.94 22.42
N PRO A 682 2.11 -3.74 21.12
CA PRO A 682 2.39 -2.38 20.61
C PRO A 682 1.14 -1.49 20.63
N TYR A 683 -0.04 -2.11 20.70
CA TYR A 683 -1.33 -1.45 20.85
C TYR A 683 -1.62 -1.19 22.33
N ILE A 684 -1.88 0.06 22.63
CA ILE A 684 -2.40 0.49 23.92
C ILE A 684 -3.91 0.62 23.72
N PHE A 685 -4.64 -0.46 24.00
CA PHE A 685 -6.06 -0.55 23.69
C PHE A 685 -6.90 0.37 24.57
N ALA A 686 -7.87 1.05 23.98
CA ALA A 686 -8.76 1.99 24.65
C ALA A 686 -9.60 1.31 25.75
N VAL A 687 -9.95 0.03 25.54
CA VAL A 687 -10.71 -0.77 26.52
C VAL A 687 -9.93 -1.08 27.81
N ASP A 688 -8.60 -1.02 27.76
CA ASP A 688 -7.73 -1.19 28.93
C ASP A 688 -7.51 0.13 29.69
N GLN A 689 -7.97 1.24 29.14
CA GLN A 689 -7.68 2.57 29.68
C GLN A 689 -8.76 3.05 30.63
N LYS A 690 -8.38 4.00 31.48
CA LYS A 690 -9.33 4.70 32.33
C LYS A 690 -10.13 5.68 31.48
N TRP A 691 -11.45 5.59 31.51
CA TRP A 691 -12.35 6.50 30.82
C TRP A 691 -13.40 7.09 31.78
N ASP A 692 -14.01 8.19 31.36
CA ASP A 692 -15.13 8.84 32.03
C ASP A 692 -16.25 9.07 31.01
N GLN A 693 -17.47 8.68 31.36
CA GLN A 693 -18.66 8.73 30.49
C GLN A 693 -18.46 7.97 29.16
N GLY A 694 -18.36 6.65 29.24
CA GLY A 694 -18.29 5.75 28.10
C GLY A 694 -18.56 4.31 28.50
N MET A 695 -18.39 3.39 27.56
CA MET A 695 -18.46 1.95 27.81
C MET A 695 -17.69 1.17 26.76
N THR A 696 -17.22 -0.01 27.14
CA THR A 696 -16.70 -0.99 26.18
C THR A 696 -17.85 -1.64 25.42
N GLU A 697 -17.74 -1.70 24.09
CA GLU A 697 -18.75 -2.30 23.21
C GLU A 697 -18.14 -3.21 22.15
N THR A 698 -18.99 -4.08 21.60
CA THR A 698 -18.66 -5.02 20.52
C THR A 698 -19.63 -4.95 19.34
N THR A 699 -20.52 -3.95 19.33
CA THR A 699 -21.68 -3.87 18.43
C THR A 699 -21.28 -3.57 16.98
N ASN A 700 -20.27 -2.71 16.78
CA ASN A 700 -19.75 -2.36 15.47
C ASN A 700 -18.51 -3.20 15.16
N ALA A 701 -18.54 -4.03 14.11
CA ALA A 701 -17.40 -4.86 13.74
C ALA A 701 -16.18 -4.04 13.26
N GLY A 702 -14.98 -4.66 13.26
CA GLY A 702 -13.75 -4.10 12.66
C GLY A 702 -12.72 -3.51 13.63
N TYR A 703 -13.02 -3.52 14.94
CA TYR A 703 -12.07 -3.20 16.02
C TYR A 703 -11.09 -4.35 16.27
N THR A 704 -9.96 -4.04 16.91
CA THR A 704 -8.78 -4.91 16.91
C THR A 704 -8.73 -5.86 18.11
N ASP A 705 -9.20 -5.44 19.28
CA ASP A 705 -9.21 -6.28 20.48
C ASP A 705 -10.53 -7.04 20.64
N GLU A 706 -10.50 -8.36 20.84
CA GLU A 706 -11.71 -9.18 20.97
C GLU A 706 -12.66 -8.74 22.10
N ARG A 707 -12.15 -8.02 23.11
CA ARG A 707 -12.92 -7.50 24.24
C ARG A 707 -13.79 -6.30 23.86
N GLY A 708 -13.52 -5.65 22.73
CA GLY A 708 -14.30 -4.54 22.22
C GLY A 708 -13.46 -3.31 21.89
N TYR A 709 -14.18 -2.22 21.64
CA TYR A 709 -13.65 -0.86 21.54
C TYR A 709 -14.28 0.01 22.63
N LEU A 710 -13.72 1.19 22.86
CA LEU A 710 -14.30 2.18 23.74
C LEU A 710 -15.30 3.05 22.98
N ASN A 711 -16.58 2.96 23.34
CA ASN A 711 -17.62 3.91 22.93
C ASN A 711 -17.74 5.01 23.98
N LEU A 712 -17.44 6.26 23.64
CA LEU A 712 -17.63 7.39 24.55
C LEU A 712 -19.06 7.92 24.45
N ASP A 713 -19.68 8.24 25.59
CA ASP A 713 -21.03 8.78 25.64
C ASP A 713 -21.12 10.07 24.82
N ASN A 714 -22.28 10.27 24.18
CA ASN A 714 -22.58 11.49 23.41
C ASN A 714 -22.81 12.68 24.35
N THR A 715 -21.73 13.18 24.96
CA THR A 715 -21.71 14.32 25.87
C THR A 715 -20.36 15.02 25.81
N VAL A 716 -20.35 16.35 26.01
CA VAL A 716 -19.11 17.10 26.21
C VAL A 716 -18.43 16.59 27.48
N GLY A 717 -17.11 16.40 27.44
CA GLY A 717 -16.32 15.94 28.57
C GLY A 717 -16.14 14.42 28.66
N SER A 718 -16.84 13.62 27.85
CA SER A 718 -16.54 12.18 27.77
C SER A 718 -15.10 11.96 27.34
N SER A 719 -14.37 11.08 28.02
CA SER A 719 -12.91 11.08 27.94
C SER A 719 -12.26 9.73 28.20
N VAL A 720 -11.02 9.58 27.75
CA VAL A 720 -10.15 8.44 28.02
C VAL A 720 -8.71 8.89 28.27
N ASP A 721 -8.08 8.29 29.29
CA ASP A 721 -6.69 8.53 29.71
C ASP A 721 -5.83 7.31 29.32
N PHE A 722 -5.08 7.42 28.22
CA PHE A 722 -4.10 6.40 27.86
C PHE A 722 -2.86 6.51 28.74
N SER A 723 -2.57 5.46 29.50
CA SER A 723 -1.32 5.32 30.25
C SER A 723 -0.26 4.71 29.35
N VAL A 724 0.79 5.47 29.05
CA VAL A 724 1.82 5.08 28.08
C VAL A 724 3.21 5.18 28.68
N ASN A 725 4.15 4.31 28.27
CA ASN A 725 5.54 4.37 28.74
C ASN A 725 6.46 4.76 27.58
N ALA A 726 7.18 5.87 27.71
CA ALA A 726 8.15 6.33 26.72
C ALA A 726 9.57 5.95 27.16
N ALA A 727 10.37 5.39 26.26
CA ALA A 727 11.71 4.89 26.59
C ALA A 727 12.69 6.00 26.96
N GLN A 728 12.52 7.18 26.34
CA GLN A 728 13.33 8.37 26.59
C GLN A 728 12.51 9.65 26.36
N ASP A 729 13.01 10.78 26.86
CA ASP A 729 12.46 12.11 26.55
C ASP A 729 12.50 12.31 25.02
N GLY A 730 11.39 12.77 24.44
CA GLY A 730 11.36 13.02 23.01
C GLY A 730 9.96 13.22 22.47
N ASN A 731 9.90 13.38 21.16
CA ASN A 731 8.64 13.48 20.44
C ASN A 731 8.24 12.09 19.97
N TYR A 732 6.96 11.77 20.10
CA TYR A 732 6.43 10.46 19.74
C TYR A 732 5.24 10.64 18.81
N MET A 733 5.34 10.07 17.62
CA MET A 733 4.19 9.89 16.73
C MET A 733 3.21 8.95 17.41
N THR A 734 2.03 9.48 17.73
CA THR A 734 0.93 8.76 18.37
C THR A 734 -0.13 8.50 17.31
N HIS A 735 -0.25 7.26 16.84
CA HIS A 735 -1.33 6.87 15.93
C HIS A 735 -2.55 6.47 16.75
N ILE A 736 -3.72 6.95 16.39
CA ILE A 736 -4.99 6.68 17.06
C ILE A 736 -5.93 6.05 16.06
N ARG A 737 -6.41 4.84 16.36
CA ARG A 737 -7.39 4.12 15.56
C ARG A 737 -8.80 4.36 16.08
N PHE A 738 -9.70 4.78 15.20
CA PHE A 738 -11.05 5.18 15.56
C PHE A 738 -12.08 4.90 14.46
N ALA A 739 -13.37 4.89 14.83
CA ALA A 739 -14.51 4.92 13.92
C ALA A 739 -15.48 6.04 14.30
N ASN A 740 -15.94 6.81 13.31
CA ASN A 740 -16.96 7.84 13.48
C ASN A 740 -17.98 7.73 12.34
N GLY A 741 -19.01 6.91 12.52
CA GLY A 741 -20.05 6.71 11.51
C GLY A 741 -21.05 7.87 11.36
N SER A 742 -20.81 9.00 12.01
CA SER A 742 -21.64 10.20 11.87
C SER A 742 -21.13 11.12 10.75
N ALA A 743 -21.99 12.05 10.31
CA ALA A 743 -21.61 13.07 9.32
C ALA A 743 -20.86 14.26 9.95
N ASN A 744 -20.78 14.33 11.28
CA ASN A 744 -20.18 15.44 12.02
C ASN A 744 -18.82 15.04 12.59
N ASP A 745 -17.88 15.98 12.60
CA ASP A 745 -16.59 15.80 13.24
C ASP A 745 -16.73 15.74 14.77
N ARG A 746 -16.13 14.72 15.38
CA ARG A 746 -16.06 14.60 16.84
C ARG A 746 -14.74 15.17 17.35
N LYS A 747 -14.71 16.47 17.65
CA LYS A 747 -13.52 17.16 18.17
C LYS A 747 -13.20 16.72 19.61
N MET A 748 -11.95 16.37 19.87
CA MET A 748 -11.46 16.07 21.22
C MET A 748 -10.23 16.91 21.57
N LYS A 749 -10.18 17.35 22.82
CA LYS A 749 -9.00 17.92 23.49
C LYS A 749 -8.05 16.80 23.86
N VAL A 750 -6.76 16.94 23.52
CA VAL A 750 -5.68 16.02 23.88
C VAL A 750 -4.76 16.71 24.89
N THR A 751 -4.48 16.11 26.04
CA THR A 751 -3.49 16.63 27.00
C THR A 751 -2.45 15.57 27.31
N VAL A 752 -1.20 15.99 27.54
CA VAL A 752 -0.11 15.08 27.96
C VAL A 752 0.27 15.41 29.39
N ASN A 753 0.36 14.40 30.24
CA ASN A 753 0.77 14.49 31.65
C ASN A 753 -0.03 15.53 32.46
N GLY A 754 -1.31 15.70 32.12
CA GLY A 754 -2.19 16.67 32.76
C GLY A 754 -1.86 18.13 32.47
N ASP A 755 -1.03 18.41 31.45
CA ASP A 755 -0.77 19.78 31.00
C ASP A 755 -2.04 20.37 30.36
N THR A 756 -2.74 21.20 31.13
CA THR A 756 -3.93 21.89 30.66
C THR A 756 -3.62 23.23 29.98
N GLN A 757 -2.36 23.67 29.97
CA GLN A 757 -1.92 24.90 29.29
C GLN A 757 -1.43 24.60 27.87
N ASN A 758 -0.73 23.49 27.67
CA ASN A 758 -0.25 23.02 26.37
C ASN A 758 -0.99 21.74 25.98
N TYR A 759 -2.15 21.90 25.35
CA TYR A 759 -3.03 20.80 24.94
C TYR A 759 -3.33 20.89 23.46
N TRP A 760 -3.69 19.81 22.78
CA TRP A 760 -4.09 19.79 21.37
C TRP A 760 -5.60 19.67 21.22
N VAL A 761 -6.15 20.02 20.06
CA VAL A 761 -7.54 19.72 19.72
C VAL A 761 -7.51 19.04 18.37
N GLN A 762 -8.12 17.88 18.32
CA GLN A 762 -8.11 17.00 17.17
C GLN A 762 -9.54 16.72 16.71
N SER A 763 -9.81 16.96 15.44
CA SER A 763 -11.04 16.50 14.79
C SER A 763 -10.91 15.02 14.46
N PHE A 764 -11.90 14.23 14.88
CA PHE A 764 -12.10 12.87 14.41
C PHE A 764 -13.23 12.90 13.38
N THR A 765 -12.86 12.90 12.10
CA THR A 765 -13.78 13.08 10.97
C THR A 765 -14.66 11.87 10.73
N GLY A 766 -15.76 12.04 9.99
CA GLY A 766 -16.65 10.93 9.64
C GLY A 766 -15.95 9.86 8.82
N THR A 767 -16.00 8.60 9.27
CA THR A 767 -15.42 7.43 8.59
C THR A 767 -16.37 6.78 7.59
N GLY A 768 -17.57 7.34 7.42
CA GLY A 768 -18.62 6.81 6.53
C GLY A 768 -19.57 5.84 7.23
N SER A 769 -19.04 4.88 8.00
CA SER A 769 -19.81 3.94 8.83
C SER A 769 -19.14 3.70 10.18
N TRP A 770 -19.90 3.30 11.19
CA TRP A 770 -19.37 2.89 12.51
C TRP A 770 -18.57 1.60 12.47
N THR A 771 -18.66 0.84 11.37
CA THR A 771 -17.85 -0.36 11.08
C THR A 771 -16.57 -0.06 10.31
N ASP A 772 -16.39 1.18 9.85
CA ASP A 772 -15.26 1.59 9.04
C ASP A 772 -14.26 2.29 9.96
N TRP A 773 -13.13 1.63 10.20
CA TRP A 773 -12.08 2.08 11.12
C TRP A 773 -10.94 2.71 10.33
N THR A 774 -10.43 3.84 10.83
CA THR A 774 -9.29 4.54 10.24
C THR A 774 -8.29 4.92 11.33
N GLU A 775 -7.10 5.40 10.93
CA GLU A 775 -6.09 5.92 11.83
C GLU A 775 -5.68 7.35 11.45
N PHE A 776 -5.31 8.14 12.45
CA PHE A 776 -4.57 9.39 12.25
C PHE A 776 -3.42 9.48 13.26
N GLY A 777 -2.37 10.22 12.90
CA GLY A 777 -1.18 10.42 13.74
C GLY A 777 -1.10 11.84 14.31
N ILE A 778 -0.73 11.96 15.58
CA ILE A 778 -0.34 13.23 16.22
C ILE A 778 1.00 13.05 16.95
N VAL A 779 1.97 13.92 16.69
CA VAL A 779 3.25 13.88 17.41
C VAL A 779 3.08 14.57 18.76
N LEU A 780 3.35 13.87 19.85
CA LEU A 780 3.21 14.37 21.22
C LEU A 780 4.55 14.36 21.95
N PRO A 781 4.86 15.37 22.78
CA PRO A 781 6.07 15.37 23.58
C PRO A 781 5.89 14.48 24.81
N LEU A 782 6.67 13.41 24.93
CA LEU A 782 6.63 12.50 26.09
C LEU A 782 7.93 12.59 26.89
N LYS A 783 7.82 12.33 28.20
CA LYS A 783 8.94 12.22 29.12
C LYS A 783 9.35 10.76 29.29
N ALA A 784 10.63 10.49 29.50
CA ALA A 784 11.09 9.15 29.82
C ALA A 784 10.29 8.57 30.99
N GLY A 785 9.83 7.33 30.85
CA GLY A 785 8.97 6.67 31.81
C GLY A 785 7.47 6.85 31.51
N GLN A 786 6.66 6.77 32.56
CA GLN A 786 5.20 6.75 32.43
C GLN A 786 4.65 8.15 32.13
N ASN A 787 3.77 8.21 31.13
CA ASN A 787 3.04 9.39 30.71
C ASN A 787 1.54 9.09 30.64
N THR A 788 0.74 10.14 30.65
CA THR A 788 -0.71 10.04 30.40
C THR A 788 -1.07 10.88 29.19
N ILE A 789 -1.75 10.30 28.20
CA ILE A 789 -2.33 11.00 27.06
C ILE A 789 -3.85 10.95 27.21
N ARG A 790 -4.48 12.08 27.54
CA ARG A 790 -5.93 12.17 27.75
C ARG A 790 -6.61 12.75 26.52
N PHE A 791 -7.62 12.05 26.00
CA PHE A 791 -8.56 12.55 25.00
C PHE A 791 -9.89 12.88 25.68
N GLU A 792 -10.39 14.09 25.50
CA GLU A 792 -11.63 14.59 26.13
C GLU A 792 -12.52 15.27 25.08
N SER A 793 -13.78 14.83 24.95
CA SER A 793 -14.68 15.36 23.93
C SER A 793 -15.02 16.83 24.19
N LEU A 794 -14.97 17.62 23.11
CA LEU A 794 -15.39 19.01 23.09
C LEU A 794 -16.78 19.21 22.45
N THR A 795 -17.45 18.12 22.04
CA THR A 795 -18.73 18.19 21.33
C THR A 795 -19.85 17.50 22.12
N ALA A 796 -21.09 17.96 21.93
CA ALA A 796 -22.26 17.32 22.55
C ALA A 796 -22.54 15.92 22.00
N GLU A 797 -21.91 15.55 20.88
CA GLU A 797 -21.99 14.21 20.31
C GLU A 797 -20.94 13.27 20.88
N GLY A 798 -20.09 13.67 21.83
CA GLY A 798 -19.08 12.80 22.43
C GLY A 798 -17.86 12.56 21.54
N GLY A 799 -16.99 11.65 21.96
CA GLY A 799 -15.84 11.19 21.17
C GLY A 799 -16.22 10.11 20.16
N PRO A 800 -15.35 9.75 19.20
CA PRO A 800 -15.57 8.61 18.30
C PRO A 800 -15.49 7.28 19.07
N ASN A 801 -15.76 6.18 18.39
CA ASN A 801 -15.38 4.85 18.88
C ASN A 801 -13.86 4.73 18.79
N LEU A 802 -13.19 4.43 19.91
CA LEU A 802 -11.72 4.35 20.01
C LEU A 802 -11.27 2.90 20.17
N ASP A 803 -10.35 2.45 19.32
CA ASP A 803 -9.82 1.08 19.34
C ASP A 803 -8.52 1.02 20.16
N TYR A 804 -7.45 1.66 19.66
CA TYR A 804 -6.16 1.73 20.34
C TYR A 804 -5.36 2.99 19.97
N ILE A 805 -4.26 3.21 20.69
CA ILE A 805 -3.15 4.04 20.22
C ILE A 805 -1.85 3.23 20.07
N THR A 806 -0.92 3.72 19.25
CA THR A 806 0.47 3.25 19.20
C THR A 806 1.43 4.44 19.32
N LEU A 807 2.67 4.19 19.75
CA LEU A 807 3.71 5.20 19.92
C LEU A 807 4.99 4.83 19.17
N THR A 808 5.50 5.76 18.37
CA THR A 808 6.82 5.65 17.73
C THR A 808 7.62 6.92 17.98
N GLN A 809 8.82 6.80 18.55
CA GLN A 809 9.67 7.98 18.74
C GLN A 809 10.07 8.59 17.40
N THR A 810 10.12 9.91 17.33
CA THR A 810 10.44 10.66 16.12
C THR A 810 11.24 11.93 16.44
N ASP A 811 12.09 12.35 15.51
CA ASP A 811 12.78 13.64 15.56
C ASP A 811 11.89 14.79 15.04
N GLU A 812 10.68 14.47 14.56
CA GLU A 812 9.69 15.47 14.18
C GLU A 812 9.33 16.34 15.39
N PRO A 813 9.23 17.68 15.25
CA PRO A 813 8.71 18.51 16.32
C PRO A 813 7.30 18.03 16.67
N TYR A 814 6.99 17.95 17.96
CA TYR A 814 5.65 17.61 18.40
C TYR A 814 4.63 18.60 17.82
N ALA A 815 3.42 18.11 17.56
CA ALA A 815 2.34 18.88 16.97
C ALA A 815 2.16 20.19 17.75
N GLU A 816 1.80 21.26 17.08
CA GLU A 816 1.51 22.49 17.79
C GLU A 816 0.26 22.30 18.67
N THR A 817 0.42 22.49 19.99
CA THR A 817 -0.69 22.54 20.94
C THR A 817 -1.78 23.53 20.46
N TYR A 818 -3.04 23.19 20.62
CA TYR A 818 -4.15 24.05 20.32
C TYR A 818 -4.07 25.37 21.09
N ASP A 819 -4.24 26.46 20.35
CA ASP A 819 -4.40 27.82 20.86
C ASP A 819 -5.83 28.27 20.50
N PRO A 820 -6.74 28.41 21.48
CA PRO A 820 -8.10 28.86 21.23
C PRO A 820 -8.18 30.28 20.64
N SER A 821 -7.11 31.07 20.69
CA SER A 821 -7.02 32.36 19.99
C SER A 821 -6.67 32.24 18.50
N GLN A 822 -6.09 31.10 18.08
CA GLN A 822 -5.85 30.72 16.68
C GLN A 822 -7.02 29.93 16.07
N GLU A 823 -7.92 29.38 16.89
CA GLU A 823 -9.23 28.94 16.42
C GLU A 823 -10.05 30.21 16.07
N GLN A 824 -9.80 30.77 14.87
CA GLN A 824 -10.83 31.58 14.24
C GLN A 824 -12.05 30.70 14.14
N GLN A 825 -13.02 31.02 14.99
CA GLN A 825 -14.33 30.39 15.15
C GLN A 825 -14.70 29.55 13.92
N GLY A 826 -14.56 28.25 14.06
CA GLY A 826 -15.44 27.29 13.39
C GLY A 826 -16.85 27.45 13.94
N THR A 827 -17.42 28.65 13.89
CA THR A 827 -18.83 28.77 13.59
C THR A 827 -18.98 28.30 12.16
N THR A 828 -20.00 27.50 11.90
CA THR A 828 -20.67 27.46 10.59
C THR A 828 -20.91 28.90 10.14
N SER A 829 -19.92 29.48 9.48
CA SER A 829 -19.95 30.84 8.99
C SER A 829 -20.47 30.74 7.57
N ASP A 830 -21.58 31.41 7.31
CA ASP A 830 -22.08 31.60 5.95
C ASP A 830 -21.10 32.41 5.07
N LYS A 831 -20.00 32.92 5.66
CA LYS A 831 -18.97 33.70 4.98
C LYS A 831 -18.00 32.78 4.21
N PRO A 832 -17.47 33.25 3.07
CA PRO A 832 -16.35 32.59 2.40
C PRO A 832 -15.12 32.49 3.31
N THR A 833 -14.37 31.41 3.17
CA THR A 833 -13.09 31.19 3.87
C THR A 833 -11.92 31.17 2.88
N ILE A 834 -10.81 31.81 3.23
CA ILE A 834 -9.52 31.71 2.55
C ILE A 834 -8.67 30.68 3.30
N TYR A 835 -8.58 29.47 2.77
CA TYR A 835 -7.65 28.45 3.25
C TYR A 835 -6.25 28.72 2.68
N ILE A 836 -5.21 28.49 3.48
CA ILE A 836 -3.82 28.66 3.03
C ILE A 836 -3.05 27.36 3.24
N ALA A 837 -2.50 26.79 2.16
CA ALA A 837 -1.58 25.67 2.20
C ALA A 837 -0.16 26.17 1.90
N GLY A 838 0.82 25.82 2.75
CA GLY A 838 2.20 26.24 2.52
C GLY A 838 3.22 25.78 3.55
N ASP A 839 4.41 26.36 3.46
CA ASP A 839 5.60 26.00 4.24
C ASP A 839 5.92 26.97 5.41
N SER A 840 7.16 26.92 5.90
CA SER A 840 7.65 27.72 7.03
C SER A 840 7.62 29.23 6.81
N THR A 841 7.56 29.70 5.56
CA THR A 841 7.47 31.14 5.25
C THR A 841 6.05 31.68 5.26
N VAL A 842 5.06 30.77 5.31
CA VAL A 842 3.62 31.05 5.30
C VAL A 842 3.02 30.85 6.69
N GLN A 843 3.59 29.93 7.47
CA GLN A 843 3.07 29.48 8.75
C GLN A 843 2.75 30.61 9.74
N SER A 844 1.66 30.42 10.48
CA SER A 844 1.37 31.13 11.72
C SER A 844 2.23 30.55 12.85
N TYR A 845 3.21 31.31 13.33
CA TYR A 845 4.05 30.96 14.47
C TYR A 845 3.54 31.62 15.74
N ARG A 846 3.79 30.96 16.88
CA ARG A 846 3.48 31.51 18.20
C ARG A 846 4.50 32.52 18.69
N ALA A 847 4.10 33.28 19.70
CA ALA A 847 4.96 34.23 20.40
C ALA A 847 6.29 33.65 20.91
N GLN A 848 6.37 32.35 21.24
CA GLN A 848 7.63 31.73 21.67
C GLN A 848 8.69 31.63 20.56
N TYR A 849 8.25 31.64 19.29
CA TYR A 849 9.14 31.68 18.13
C TYR A 849 9.49 33.12 17.74
N ALA A 850 8.97 34.13 18.45
CA ALA A 850 9.23 35.52 18.14
C ALA A 850 10.76 35.79 18.14
N PRO A 851 11.26 36.53 17.14
CA PRO A 851 10.47 37.33 16.20
C PRO A 851 10.04 36.60 14.92
N GLN A 852 10.22 35.28 14.79
CA GLN A 852 9.85 34.53 13.56
C GLN A 852 8.34 34.54 13.30
N GLN A 853 7.95 34.82 12.06
CA GLN A 853 6.56 34.73 11.63
C GLN A 853 6.47 34.44 10.12
N GLY A 854 5.39 33.82 9.66
CA GLY A 854 5.08 33.64 8.24
C GLY A 854 4.03 34.64 7.77
N TRP A 855 3.99 34.93 6.48
CA TRP A 855 3.09 35.98 5.95
C TRP A 855 1.61 35.60 6.05
N GLY A 856 1.28 34.31 6.07
CA GLY A 856 -0.10 33.83 6.19
C GLY A 856 -0.75 34.25 7.52
N TYR A 857 0.05 34.43 8.58
CA TYR A 857 -0.41 34.95 9.87
C TYR A 857 -1.05 36.34 9.76
N TYR A 858 -0.41 37.25 9.03
CA TYR A 858 -0.85 38.64 8.89
C TYR A 858 -1.85 38.86 7.76
N LEU A 859 -2.17 37.83 6.96
CA LEU A 859 -3.02 38.00 5.79
C LEU A 859 -4.40 38.56 6.16
N GLY A 860 -5.01 38.04 7.24
CA GLY A 860 -6.33 38.48 7.71
C GLY A 860 -6.41 39.98 8.03
N ASP A 861 -5.32 40.61 8.43
CA ASP A 861 -5.29 42.05 8.75
C ASP A 861 -5.63 42.91 7.53
N TYR A 862 -5.38 42.41 6.32
CA TYR A 862 -5.65 43.10 5.06
C TYR A 862 -7.03 42.82 4.47
N PHE A 863 -7.83 41.95 5.11
CA PHE A 863 -9.17 41.60 4.65
C PHE A 863 -10.25 42.06 5.65
N THR A 864 -11.43 42.42 5.15
CA THR A 864 -12.61 42.77 5.94
C THR A 864 -13.13 41.55 6.70
N ASP A 865 -13.87 41.78 7.79
CA ASP A 865 -14.45 40.71 8.61
C ASP A 865 -15.56 39.89 7.90
N ASN A 866 -15.83 40.15 6.61
CA ASN A 866 -16.77 39.40 5.76
C ASN A 866 -16.15 38.17 5.07
N VAL A 867 -14.86 37.92 5.28
CA VAL A 867 -14.17 36.71 4.84
C VAL A 867 -13.30 36.20 6.00
N THR A 868 -13.22 34.89 6.16
CA THR A 868 -12.39 34.25 7.20
C THR A 868 -11.05 33.82 6.60
N VAL A 869 -9.96 33.85 7.36
CA VAL A 869 -8.65 33.30 6.92
C VAL A 869 -8.27 32.10 7.78
N SER A 870 -8.10 30.95 7.14
CA SER A 870 -7.68 29.70 7.78
C SER A 870 -6.29 29.30 7.26
N ASN A 871 -5.26 29.63 8.04
CA ASN A 871 -3.89 29.29 7.67
C ASN A 871 -3.53 27.86 8.12
N GLN A 872 -3.37 26.94 7.17
CA GLN A 872 -3.06 25.52 7.40
C GLN A 872 -1.60 25.18 7.01
N SER A 873 -0.77 26.20 6.83
CA SER A 873 0.64 26.03 6.47
C SER A 873 1.50 25.60 7.67
N ILE A 874 2.55 24.84 7.38
CA ILE A 874 3.40 24.25 8.42
C ILE A 874 4.87 24.14 7.97
N ALA A 875 5.77 24.44 8.91
CA ALA A 875 7.19 24.43 8.69
C ALA A 875 7.70 23.05 8.27
N GLY A 876 8.68 23.08 7.37
CA GLY A 876 9.34 21.89 6.84
C GLY A 876 8.55 21.09 5.81
N ARG A 877 7.28 21.43 5.51
CA ARG A 877 6.51 20.69 4.50
C ARG A 877 6.82 21.15 3.07
N SER A 878 6.89 20.19 2.18
CA SER A 878 6.86 20.36 0.72
C SER A 878 5.49 19.95 0.18
N THR A 879 5.24 20.14 -1.11
CA THR A 879 4.01 19.63 -1.75
C THR A 879 3.85 18.13 -1.55
N LYS A 880 4.94 17.36 -1.72
CA LYS A 880 5.00 15.92 -1.43
C LYS A 880 4.57 15.63 0.00
N LYS A 881 5.26 16.19 0.98
CA LYS A 881 5.02 15.83 2.39
C LYS A 881 3.65 16.30 2.87
N PHE A 882 3.20 17.46 2.40
CA PHE A 882 1.87 17.98 2.71
C PHE A 882 0.74 17.10 2.16
N TYR A 883 0.96 16.49 1.00
CA TYR A 883 0.05 15.49 0.42
C TYR A 883 0.13 14.15 1.19
N ASP A 884 1.34 13.61 1.38
CA ASP A 884 1.58 12.30 2.01
C ASP A 884 1.06 12.23 3.45
N GLU A 885 1.08 13.35 4.20
CA GLU A 885 0.55 13.45 5.57
C GLU A 885 -0.97 13.66 5.64
N GLY A 886 -1.69 13.68 4.52
CA GLY A 886 -3.14 13.91 4.48
C GLY A 886 -3.58 15.33 4.84
N ARG A 887 -2.65 16.29 5.00
CA ARG A 887 -2.97 17.70 5.34
C ARG A 887 -3.75 18.40 4.24
N TRP A 888 -3.47 18.04 3.00
CA TRP A 888 -4.29 18.47 1.87
C TRP A 888 -5.72 17.98 2.01
N GLN A 889 -5.93 16.71 2.37
CA GLN A 889 -7.25 16.13 2.55
C GLN A 889 -8.06 16.89 3.62
N THR A 890 -7.41 17.31 4.71
CA THR A 890 -8.05 18.14 5.75
C THR A 890 -8.60 19.46 5.20
N ILE A 891 -7.84 20.13 4.32
CA ILE A 891 -8.32 21.34 3.65
C ILE A 891 -9.49 20.97 2.74
N GLU A 892 -9.30 20.00 1.84
CA GLU A 892 -10.28 19.59 0.84
C GLU A 892 -11.64 19.19 1.44
N ASP A 893 -11.64 18.45 2.54
CA ASP A 893 -12.85 18.03 3.23
C ASP A 893 -13.60 19.20 3.89
N SER A 894 -12.87 20.26 4.25
CA SER A 894 -13.43 21.48 4.85
C SER A 894 -13.93 22.50 3.82
N LEU A 895 -13.65 22.31 2.53
CA LEU A 895 -14.03 23.25 1.48
C LEU A 895 -15.53 23.20 1.17
N LYS A 896 -16.12 24.38 1.04
CA LYS A 896 -17.45 24.57 0.46
C LYS A 896 -17.40 25.50 -0.75
N ALA A 897 -18.47 25.44 -1.56
CA ALA A 897 -18.63 26.31 -2.71
C ALA A 897 -18.47 27.79 -2.33
N GLY A 898 -17.64 28.51 -3.07
CA GLY A 898 -17.35 29.93 -2.83
C GLY A 898 -16.17 30.21 -1.90
N ASP A 899 -15.53 29.19 -1.33
CA ASP A 899 -14.27 29.35 -0.60
C ASP A 899 -13.08 29.60 -1.54
N TYR A 900 -11.95 30.02 -0.97
CA TYR A 900 -10.68 30.28 -1.65
C TYR A 900 -9.57 29.43 -1.05
N VAL A 901 -8.60 28.99 -1.87
CA VAL A 901 -7.43 28.24 -1.40
C VAL A 901 -6.14 28.83 -1.95
N MET A 902 -5.34 29.48 -1.11
CA MET A 902 -4.01 29.99 -1.47
C MET A 902 -2.96 28.89 -1.27
N ILE A 903 -2.20 28.55 -2.31
CA ILE A 903 -1.24 27.44 -2.29
C ILE A 903 0.18 27.96 -2.58
N GLN A 904 1.09 27.89 -1.61
CA GLN A 904 2.49 28.32 -1.74
C GLN A 904 3.48 27.26 -1.23
N PHE A 905 4.25 26.66 -2.14
CA PHE A 905 5.34 25.73 -1.81
C PHE A 905 6.55 25.97 -2.73
N ALA A 906 7.61 25.15 -2.58
CA ALA A 906 8.82 25.01 -3.39
C ALA A 906 10.13 25.04 -2.58
N ILE A 907 10.15 25.67 -1.38
CA ILE A 907 11.39 25.80 -0.58
C ILE A 907 11.89 24.41 -0.17
N ASN A 908 11.00 23.61 0.41
CA ASN A 908 11.33 22.26 0.85
C ASN A 908 11.33 21.25 -0.31
N ASP A 909 10.50 21.49 -1.34
CA ASP A 909 10.44 20.69 -2.56
C ASP A 909 11.78 20.67 -3.31
N ALA A 910 12.50 21.79 -3.30
CA ALA A 910 13.82 21.91 -3.91
C ALA A 910 14.96 21.23 -3.12
N GLY A 911 14.68 20.74 -1.91
CA GLY A 911 15.65 20.14 -1.00
C GLY A 911 16.07 18.72 -1.38
N LYS A 912 16.84 18.55 -2.46
CA LYS A 912 17.32 17.25 -2.99
C LYS A 912 17.93 16.29 -1.96
N ALA A 913 18.58 16.84 -0.93
CA ALA A 913 19.20 16.05 0.13
C ALA A 913 18.19 15.39 1.09
N ASN A 914 16.95 15.88 1.13
CA ASN A 914 15.88 15.39 1.99
C ASN A 914 14.85 14.67 1.15
N ALA A 915 15.07 13.39 0.86
CA ALA A 915 14.23 12.58 -0.05
C ALA A 915 12.73 12.59 0.34
N ASP A 916 12.42 12.66 1.63
CA ASP A 916 11.04 12.70 2.14
C ASP A 916 10.29 13.99 1.72
N ARG A 917 11.02 15.10 1.56
CA ARG A 917 10.46 16.41 1.19
C ARG A 917 10.72 16.75 -0.27
N TYR A 918 11.71 16.13 -0.91
CA TYR A 918 12.10 16.44 -2.28
C TYR A 918 11.00 16.08 -3.28
N ALA A 919 10.52 17.09 -4.01
CA ALA A 919 9.57 16.92 -5.10
C ALA A 919 10.19 17.52 -6.38
N PRO A 920 10.74 16.70 -7.28
CA PRO A 920 11.44 17.19 -8.46
C PRO A 920 10.50 17.95 -9.41
N ILE A 921 11.07 18.89 -10.17
CA ILE A 921 10.39 19.49 -11.34
C ILE A 921 10.41 18.47 -12.47
N CYS A 922 9.23 18.14 -13.01
CA CYS A 922 9.13 17.29 -14.19
C CYS A 922 9.10 18.09 -15.50
N GLY A 923 8.92 19.42 -15.43
CA GLY A 923 8.90 20.32 -16.58
C GLY A 923 7.63 20.22 -17.42
N ASN A 924 6.62 19.45 -16.98
CA ASN A 924 5.41 19.16 -17.73
C ASN A 924 4.16 19.40 -16.89
N VAL A 925 3.58 20.60 -17.00
CA VAL A 925 2.33 20.93 -16.30
C VAL A 925 1.11 20.25 -16.91
N ASN A 926 1.17 19.81 -18.18
CA ASN A 926 0.04 19.22 -18.87
C ASN A 926 -0.17 17.76 -18.46
N ASN A 927 0.93 17.03 -18.33
CA ASN A 927 0.96 15.65 -17.85
C ASN A 927 2.11 15.47 -16.85
N PRO A 928 1.94 15.93 -15.60
CA PRO A 928 3.01 15.90 -14.62
C PRO A 928 3.29 14.48 -14.14
N SER A 929 4.58 14.13 -14.03
CA SER A 929 5.01 12.81 -13.54
C SER A 929 4.62 12.62 -12.08
N SER A 930 4.07 11.47 -11.71
CA SER A 930 3.77 11.17 -10.29
C SER A 930 4.99 11.39 -9.41
N GLY A 931 4.76 12.02 -8.25
CA GLY A 931 5.81 12.41 -7.31
C GLY A 931 6.56 13.70 -7.64
N SER A 932 6.23 14.39 -8.73
CA SER A 932 6.78 15.72 -9.06
C SER A 932 6.03 16.85 -8.35
N TYR A 933 6.68 18.02 -8.23
CA TYR A 933 6.05 19.24 -7.74
C TYR A 933 4.78 19.59 -8.54
N GLU A 934 4.84 19.48 -9.87
CA GLU A 934 3.69 19.76 -10.74
C GLU A 934 2.52 18.80 -10.53
N TRP A 935 2.80 17.57 -10.11
CA TRP A 935 1.79 16.55 -9.83
C TRP A 935 1.04 16.88 -8.54
N TYR A 936 1.75 17.10 -7.43
CA TYR A 936 1.10 17.44 -6.15
C TYR A 936 0.31 18.75 -6.24
N MET A 937 0.89 19.79 -6.86
CA MET A 937 0.18 21.05 -7.10
C MET A 937 -1.07 20.85 -7.97
N THR A 938 -1.04 19.90 -8.91
CA THR A 938 -2.22 19.55 -9.73
C THR A 938 -3.31 18.90 -8.89
N GLU A 939 -2.97 17.99 -7.98
CA GLU A 939 -3.96 17.35 -7.11
C GLU A 939 -4.62 18.37 -6.18
N PHE A 940 -3.85 19.30 -5.61
CA PHE A 940 -4.42 20.39 -4.80
C PHE A 940 -5.40 21.27 -5.59
N ILE A 941 -5.06 21.63 -6.82
CA ILE A 941 -5.94 22.44 -7.68
C ILE A 941 -7.23 21.68 -8.01
N LYS A 942 -7.13 20.38 -8.32
CA LYS A 942 -8.30 19.55 -8.65
C LYS A 942 -9.24 19.41 -7.45
N GLY A 943 -8.70 19.09 -6.26
CA GLY A 943 -9.51 18.94 -5.05
C GLY A 943 -10.26 20.23 -4.72
N ALA A 944 -9.60 21.39 -4.77
CA ALA A 944 -10.26 22.67 -4.55
C ALA A 944 -11.39 22.93 -5.56
N LYS A 945 -11.13 22.74 -6.86
CA LYS A 945 -12.15 22.95 -7.90
C LYS A 945 -13.30 21.95 -7.80
N GLY A 946 -13.04 20.71 -7.38
CA GLY A 946 -14.05 19.68 -7.16
C GLY A 946 -15.06 20.03 -6.07
N LYS A 947 -14.70 20.94 -5.15
CA LYS A 947 -15.54 21.47 -4.07
C LYS A 947 -16.15 22.85 -4.39
N ASP A 948 -16.07 23.29 -5.65
CA ASP A 948 -16.46 24.63 -6.10
C ASP A 948 -15.75 25.78 -5.35
N ALA A 949 -14.55 25.52 -4.83
CA ALA A 949 -13.66 26.52 -4.27
C ALA A 949 -12.72 27.08 -5.35
N THR A 950 -12.21 28.29 -5.13
CA THR A 950 -11.30 28.99 -6.05
C THR A 950 -9.84 28.81 -5.59
N PRO A 951 -9.05 27.93 -6.22
CA PRO A 951 -7.62 27.86 -5.92
C PRO A 951 -6.89 29.09 -6.49
N ILE A 952 -5.91 29.58 -5.74
CA ILE A 952 -5.05 30.72 -6.05
C ILE A 952 -3.61 30.26 -5.81
N LEU A 953 -2.80 30.19 -6.87
CA LEU A 953 -1.41 29.80 -6.69
C LEU A 953 -0.57 31.01 -6.27
N VAL A 954 0.40 30.78 -5.41
CA VAL A 954 1.35 31.80 -4.96
C VAL A 954 2.76 31.29 -5.20
N THR A 955 3.58 32.03 -5.96
CA THR A 955 4.97 31.61 -6.18
C THR A 955 5.77 31.72 -4.89
N THR A 956 6.74 30.84 -4.68
CA THR A 956 7.51 30.82 -3.42
C THR A 956 8.28 32.13 -3.17
N THR A 957 8.52 32.44 -1.91
CA THR A 957 9.26 33.64 -1.49
C THR A 957 10.74 33.58 -1.89
N ILE A 958 11.37 34.75 -2.10
CA ILE A 958 12.83 34.85 -2.19
C ILE A 958 13.48 34.84 -0.80
N ASN A 959 14.78 34.55 -0.75
CA ASN A 959 15.58 34.64 0.48
C ASN A 959 16.77 35.61 0.29
N MET A 960 17.49 35.92 1.36
CA MET A 960 18.60 36.89 1.31
C MET A 960 19.78 36.45 0.41
N LYS A 961 19.90 35.18 0.06
CA LYS A 961 20.91 34.70 -0.92
C LYS A 961 20.56 35.09 -2.35
N SER A 962 19.35 35.60 -2.61
CA SER A 962 18.94 36.14 -3.91
C SER A 962 19.57 37.49 -4.24
N TYR A 963 20.28 38.12 -3.31
CA TYR A 963 21.04 39.34 -3.59
C TYR A 963 22.32 39.03 -4.37
N SER A 964 22.39 39.47 -5.61
CA SER A 964 23.50 39.20 -6.52
C SER A 964 23.79 40.42 -7.40
N ASN A 965 25.06 40.75 -7.59
CA ASN A 965 25.50 41.86 -8.44
C ASN A 965 24.79 43.21 -8.12
N GLY A 966 24.63 43.51 -6.84
CA GLY A 966 24.08 44.79 -6.36
C GLY A 966 22.55 44.89 -6.33
N LYS A 967 21.81 43.81 -6.64
CA LYS A 967 20.34 43.78 -6.61
C LYS A 967 19.80 42.40 -6.25
N PHE A 968 18.55 42.33 -5.78
CA PHE A 968 17.82 41.07 -5.66
C PHE A 968 17.34 40.58 -7.02
N VAL A 969 17.40 39.26 -7.23
CA VAL A 969 16.88 38.57 -8.41
C VAL A 969 15.94 37.43 -8.00
N ASN A 970 15.13 36.95 -8.93
CA ASN A 970 14.27 35.78 -8.69
C ASN A 970 15.12 34.54 -8.38
N ASN A 971 14.59 33.67 -7.53
CA ASN A 971 15.15 32.36 -7.22
C ASN A 971 14.04 31.29 -7.34
N TYR A 972 14.42 30.01 -7.23
CA TYR A 972 13.51 28.87 -7.46
C TYR A 972 12.81 28.93 -8.82
N ASN A 973 13.49 29.46 -9.85
CA ASN A 973 12.89 29.81 -11.14
C ASN A 973 12.11 28.65 -11.77
N GLU A 974 12.63 27.42 -11.74
CA GLU A 974 11.94 26.24 -12.29
C GLU A 974 10.60 25.95 -11.57
N TYR A 975 10.55 26.09 -10.25
CA TYR A 975 9.33 25.92 -9.45
C TYR A 975 8.36 27.07 -9.63
N CYS A 976 8.86 28.31 -9.66
CA CYS A 976 8.06 29.50 -9.94
C CYS A 976 7.43 29.44 -11.35
N ASP A 977 8.20 28.98 -12.34
CA ASP A 977 7.70 28.80 -13.71
C ASP A 977 6.66 27.69 -13.79
N ALA A 978 6.90 26.55 -13.12
CA ALA A 978 5.92 25.47 -13.03
C ALA A 978 4.62 25.94 -12.37
N CYS A 979 4.71 26.68 -11.26
CA CYS A 979 3.58 27.29 -10.56
C CYS A 979 2.76 28.21 -11.49
N LYS A 980 3.42 29.16 -12.19
CA LYS A 980 2.74 30.07 -13.14
C LYS A 980 2.11 29.34 -14.33
N LYS A 981 2.81 28.32 -14.85
CA LYS A 981 2.30 27.48 -15.94
C LYS A 981 1.08 26.67 -15.50
N LEU A 982 1.05 26.15 -14.28
CA LEU A 982 -0.12 25.47 -13.70
C LEU A 982 -1.30 26.44 -13.53
N ALA A 983 -1.06 27.64 -13.00
CA ALA A 983 -2.12 28.64 -12.86
C ALA A 983 -2.72 29.01 -14.23
N SER A 984 -1.86 29.21 -15.23
CA SER A 984 -2.27 29.46 -16.61
C SER A 984 -3.06 28.28 -17.19
N LYS A 985 -2.60 27.04 -16.97
CA LYS A 985 -3.27 25.80 -17.43
C LYS A 985 -4.69 25.70 -16.88
N TYR A 986 -4.87 25.91 -15.59
CA TYR A 986 -6.17 25.75 -14.93
C TYR A 986 -7.04 27.01 -15.00
N SER A 987 -6.53 28.09 -15.61
CA SER A 987 -7.19 29.40 -15.70
C SER A 987 -7.55 29.94 -14.32
N ILE A 988 -6.61 29.85 -13.38
CA ILE A 988 -6.78 30.28 -11.99
C ILE A 988 -5.79 31.42 -11.67
N PRO A 989 -6.08 32.28 -10.68
CA PRO A 989 -5.19 33.37 -10.33
C PRO A 989 -3.81 32.87 -9.86
N CYS A 990 -2.77 33.66 -10.16
CA CYS A 990 -1.42 33.43 -9.69
C CYS A 990 -0.84 34.72 -9.11
N ILE A 991 -0.53 34.71 -7.82
CA ILE A 991 0.19 35.80 -7.16
C ILE A 991 1.68 35.51 -7.31
N ASP A 992 2.36 36.28 -8.16
CA ASP A 992 3.80 36.10 -8.41
C ASP A 992 4.65 36.73 -7.30
N LEU A 993 4.48 36.23 -6.08
CA LEU A 993 5.09 36.76 -4.87
C LEU A 993 6.63 36.80 -4.95
N ASN A 994 7.26 35.83 -5.63
CA ASN A 994 8.71 35.86 -5.88
C ASN A 994 9.13 37.17 -6.57
N THR A 995 8.44 37.55 -7.65
CA THR A 995 8.71 38.79 -8.39
C THR A 995 8.30 40.04 -7.61
N LEU A 996 7.16 40.00 -6.90
CA LEU A 996 6.71 41.10 -6.06
C LEU A 996 7.73 41.42 -4.96
N MET A 997 8.30 40.39 -4.32
CA MET A 997 9.35 40.55 -3.34
C MET A 997 10.64 41.11 -3.94
N VAL A 998 11.08 40.61 -5.10
CA VAL A 998 12.26 41.16 -5.80
C VAL A 998 12.09 42.66 -6.06
N ASN A 999 10.93 43.06 -6.57
CA ASN A 999 10.62 44.47 -6.84
C ASN A 999 10.61 45.29 -5.54
N HIS A 1000 9.98 44.78 -4.48
CA HIS A 1000 9.94 45.47 -3.20
C HIS A 1000 11.34 45.59 -2.58
N TYR A 1001 12.11 44.51 -2.51
CA TYR A 1001 13.43 44.48 -1.89
C TYR A 1001 14.42 45.38 -2.61
N ASN A 1002 14.37 45.43 -3.95
CA ASN A 1002 15.17 46.38 -4.74
C ASN A 1002 14.75 47.84 -4.51
N SER A 1003 13.47 48.11 -4.21
CA SER A 1003 13.01 49.47 -3.92
C SER A 1003 13.45 49.98 -2.55
N VAL A 1004 13.64 49.08 -1.56
CA VAL A 1004 14.02 49.45 -0.18
C VAL A 1004 15.50 49.27 0.14
N GLY A 1005 16.25 48.56 -0.71
CA GLY A 1005 17.67 48.29 -0.55
C GLY A 1005 17.98 47.09 0.36
N TYR A 1006 19.24 46.60 0.29
CA TYR A 1006 19.68 45.38 0.96
C TYR A 1006 19.48 45.40 2.47
N ASP A 1007 19.90 46.46 3.16
CA ASP A 1007 19.84 46.52 4.63
C ASP A 1007 18.40 46.51 5.15
N THR A 1008 17.51 47.23 4.47
CA THR A 1008 16.07 47.22 4.80
C THR A 1008 15.47 45.85 4.56
N ALA A 1009 15.75 45.23 3.41
CA ALA A 1009 15.28 43.87 3.10
C ALA A 1009 15.83 42.84 4.11
N LYS A 1010 17.10 42.96 4.51
CA LYS A 1010 17.71 42.13 5.55
C LYS A 1010 16.96 42.24 6.88
N SER A 1011 16.49 43.44 7.25
CA SER A 1011 15.71 43.67 8.48
C SER A 1011 14.36 42.94 8.51
N TYR A 1012 13.88 42.43 7.37
CA TYR A 1012 12.65 41.64 7.27
C TYR A 1012 12.86 40.16 7.58
N HIS A 1013 14.12 39.70 7.61
CA HIS A 1013 14.48 38.32 7.88
C HIS A 1013 15.09 38.17 9.28
N LEU A 1014 15.09 36.96 9.81
CA LEU A 1014 15.68 36.67 11.12
C LEU A 1014 17.15 37.07 11.21
N MET A 1015 17.94 36.95 10.13
CA MET A 1015 19.34 37.41 10.10
C MET A 1015 19.54 38.92 10.29
N GLY A 1016 18.50 39.73 10.11
CA GLY A 1016 18.53 41.16 10.39
C GLY A 1016 17.79 41.56 11.66
N ALA A 1017 16.91 40.69 12.17
CA ALA A 1017 16.08 40.95 13.34
C ALA A 1017 16.61 40.30 14.64
N VAL A 1018 17.41 39.25 14.53
CA VAL A 1018 17.99 38.50 15.65
C VAL A 1018 19.51 38.60 15.59
N GLU A 1019 20.11 39.13 16.66
CA GLU A 1019 21.57 39.27 16.76
C GLU A 1019 22.26 37.90 16.63
N GLY A 1020 23.26 37.81 15.76
CA GLY A 1020 24.00 36.57 15.50
C GLY A 1020 23.28 35.55 14.59
N SER A 1021 22.02 35.77 14.23
CA SER A 1021 21.31 34.86 13.32
C SER A 1021 21.84 34.94 11.89
N THR A 1022 21.96 33.78 11.24
CA THR A 1022 22.34 33.67 9.82
C THR A 1022 21.16 33.30 8.92
N ASP A 1023 19.94 33.22 9.48
CA ASP A 1023 18.75 32.80 8.77
C ASP A 1023 18.21 33.91 7.85
N GLY A 1024 18.50 33.74 6.56
CA GLY A 1024 18.06 34.64 5.49
C GLY A 1024 16.80 34.18 4.78
N THR A 1025 16.17 33.10 5.24
CA THR A 1025 14.98 32.51 4.62
C THR A 1025 13.74 32.93 5.38
N HIS A 1026 13.71 32.72 6.70
CA HIS A 1026 12.51 33.00 7.51
C HIS A 1026 12.39 34.48 7.83
N PHE A 1027 11.15 34.96 7.87
CA PHE A 1027 10.84 36.35 8.15
C PHE A 1027 10.78 36.60 9.66
N CYS A 1028 11.07 37.84 10.05
CA CYS A 1028 10.58 38.36 11.31
C CYS A 1028 9.12 38.84 11.15
N GLU A 1029 8.43 39.12 12.25
CA GLU A 1029 7.06 39.67 12.26
C GLU A 1029 6.86 40.85 11.31
N LYS A 1030 7.79 41.82 11.32
CA LYS A 1030 7.77 42.98 10.42
C LYS A 1030 7.82 42.55 8.96
N GLY A 1031 8.72 41.61 8.63
CA GLY A 1031 8.87 41.09 7.27
C GLY A 1031 7.61 40.35 6.82
N ALA A 1032 7.13 39.42 7.63
CA ALA A 1032 5.92 38.63 7.37
C ALA A 1032 4.70 39.52 7.07
N ASN A 1033 4.49 40.58 7.86
CA ASN A 1033 3.39 41.52 7.64
C ASN A 1033 3.53 42.28 6.30
N ILE A 1034 4.74 42.75 5.97
CA ILE A 1034 5.00 43.41 4.69
C ILE A 1034 4.72 42.47 3.51
N ILE A 1035 5.15 41.20 3.61
CA ILE A 1035 4.91 40.20 2.56
C ILE A 1035 3.42 39.89 2.42
N ALA A 1036 2.68 39.79 3.53
CA ALA A 1036 1.22 39.62 3.52
C ALA A 1036 0.52 40.78 2.80
N GLY A 1037 0.99 42.01 3.03
CA GLY A 1037 0.51 43.20 2.33
C GLY A 1037 0.77 43.17 0.83
N LEU A 1038 1.89 42.60 0.36
CA LEU A 1038 2.16 42.39 -1.07
C LEU A 1038 1.14 41.41 -1.68
N VAL A 1039 0.87 40.30 -0.99
CA VAL A 1039 -0.13 39.30 -1.41
C VAL A 1039 -1.52 39.95 -1.52
N ALA A 1040 -1.99 40.62 -0.47
CA ALA A 1040 -3.31 41.26 -0.46
C ALA A 1040 -3.44 42.38 -1.51
N LYS A 1041 -2.39 43.16 -1.72
CA LYS A 1041 -2.34 44.17 -2.77
C LYS A 1041 -2.49 43.54 -4.15
N ASP A 1042 -1.84 42.40 -4.39
CA ASP A 1042 -1.91 41.72 -5.68
C ASP A 1042 -3.29 41.07 -5.93
N VAL A 1043 -3.93 40.52 -4.89
CA VAL A 1043 -5.34 40.10 -4.92
C VAL A 1043 -6.23 41.24 -5.42
N LYS A 1044 -6.04 42.45 -4.87
CA LYS A 1044 -6.80 43.64 -5.25
C LYS A 1044 -6.49 44.09 -6.69
N SER A 1045 -5.22 44.12 -7.10
CA SER A 1045 -4.83 44.58 -8.45
C SER A 1045 -5.23 43.62 -9.56
N GLN A 1046 -5.19 42.31 -9.32
CA GLN A 1046 -5.70 41.31 -10.27
C GLN A 1046 -7.23 41.27 -10.32
N ASN A 1047 -7.92 41.95 -9.39
CA ASN A 1047 -9.37 41.89 -9.22
C ASN A 1047 -9.87 40.44 -9.15
N ILE A 1048 -9.22 39.61 -8.32
CA ILE A 1048 -9.56 38.19 -8.18
C ILE A 1048 -11.04 38.06 -7.83
N ASN A 1049 -11.78 37.38 -8.70
CA ASN A 1049 -13.24 37.36 -8.68
C ASN A 1049 -13.78 36.87 -7.33
N GLY A 1050 -14.73 37.63 -6.78
CA GLY A 1050 -15.35 37.37 -5.47
C GLY A 1050 -14.45 37.65 -4.26
N LEU A 1051 -13.11 37.67 -4.39
CA LEU A 1051 -12.19 37.87 -3.27
C LEU A 1051 -11.73 39.33 -3.11
N ALA A 1052 -11.46 40.04 -4.22
CA ALA A 1052 -10.89 41.39 -4.20
C ALA A 1052 -11.78 42.43 -3.49
N GLN A 1053 -13.09 42.18 -3.41
CA GLN A 1053 -14.03 43.02 -2.66
C GLN A 1053 -13.79 43.01 -1.15
N TYR A 1054 -13.17 41.94 -0.64
CA TYR A 1054 -12.89 41.78 0.79
C TYR A 1054 -11.54 42.37 1.22
N VAL A 1055 -10.68 42.81 0.30
CA VAL A 1055 -9.42 43.49 0.67
C VAL A 1055 -9.74 44.93 1.10
N LYS A 1056 -9.25 45.32 2.29
CA LYS A 1056 -9.47 46.62 2.96
C LYS A 1056 -8.96 47.82 2.17
#